data_AF-A0AAW1EYV4-F1
#
_entry.id   AF-A0AAW1EYV4-F1
#
_cell.length_a   1.000
_cell.length_b   1.000
_cell.length_c   1.000
_cell.angle_alpha   90.00
_cell.angle_beta   90.00
_cell.angle_gamma   90.00
#
_symmetry.space_group_name_H-M   'P 1'
#
loop_
_entity.id
_entity.type
_entity.pdbx_description
1 polymer ?
#
loop_
_entity_poly.entity_id
_entity_poly.type
_entity_poly.pdbx_seq_one_letter_code
_entity_poly.pdbx_strand_id
1 'polypeptide(L)'
;MAAWLGRLSLGDAWYNMYSRLLRTKPLGSMAHGSDALTELGEGSEVGLSKILTTVDLVSLGVGSCVGTGMYVVAGLVAKALAGPGVILSFIIAAAASILSGVCYAEFGVRVPKTTGSAYTYSYVTVGEFVAFFIGWNLILEYLIGTAAGASALSSMFDSLANHSISNYMITHLGTLRGLGKGEDTYPDLLALFIALLVTVIVALGVRNTVGFNNVLNVVNLVVWVFMIIAGLFFLSASNWESGKFLPFGWSGVMQGAATCFYAFIGFDIIATTGEEAKNPNTSIPYAITASLVTCLTAYVSVSVILTLMVPYDLIDGSAPLMEMFALHGFLWGKYIVAVGSIAGLTVSLLGSLFPMPRVIYAMSRDGLLFGFLSHVSAITHTPAVACVVSGCLAALLALLVSLRDLIEMMSIGTLLAYTLVSVCVLLLRYQPDEESDGHQFDPGEDAVSADVGAAQTKDDQVLIGGSDADGSASYHAGGTEGDGDDSDFHTGQASLLKRLLGGHYYTLRLRLAMPDASARPTPITGRTVTRCTLLFFLTSFLLWSTVIFGVEQGTGAGAVFSGLTATLMAGSLAKLLITIIQQPESGRRLPYMAPCVPFVPAAAILVNSYLMLKLSPLTWARFTVWCFIGLLIYACYGVWHSALELNAREQQAHASSYQRYDDHLDDDDGDVFPTDDNLQPEERDEKPYQGWSAPEERGYHQHQQQETKYEDGEQYEHNGDQYGYQSGPGSQSDSKSRGRTNHGFDVEEEEEN
;
A
#
# COMPACT_ATOMS: atom_id res chain seq x y z
N MET A 1 -5.13 -46.31 18.97
CA MET A 1 -5.43 -45.74 17.64
C MET A 1 -6.89 -45.29 17.51
N ALA A 2 -7.89 -46.19 17.51
CA ALA A 2 -9.31 -45.79 17.33
C ALA A 2 -9.78 -44.65 18.27
N ALA A 3 -9.50 -44.75 19.57
CA ALA A 3 -9.83 -43.70 20.56
C ALA A 3 -9.03 -42.39 20.43
N TRP A 4 -7.99 -42.35 19.58
CA TRP A 4 -7.21 -41.14 19.25
C TRP A 4 -7.77 -40.48 17.99
N LEU A 5 -8.05 -41.28 16.96
CA LEU A 5 -8.78 -40.85 15.75
C LEU A 5 -10.18 -40.32 16.11
N GLY A 6 -10.86 -40.92 17.09
CA GLY A 6 -12.17 -40.46 17.57
C GLY A 6 -12.19 -39.12 18.31
N ARG A 7 -11.02 -38.54 18.66
CA ARG A 7 -10.94 -37.15 19.18
C ARG A 7 -10.69 -36.12 18.08
N LEU A 8 -10.22 -36.55 16.89
CA LEU A 8 -10.14 -35.70 15.71
C LEU A 8 -11.50 -35.72 14.99
N SER A 9 -12.47 -35.05 15.60
CA SER A 9 -13.64 -34.55 14.89
C SER A 9 -13.14 -33.72 13.70
N LEU A 10 -13.38 -34.23 12.48
CA LEU A 10 -13.02 -33.51 11.25
C LEU A 10 -13.72 -32.16 11.18
N GLY A 11 -14.91 -32.02 11.78
CA GLY A 11 -15.61 -30.75 11.94
C GLY A 11 -14.82 -29.75 12.80
N ASP A 12 -14.35 -30.17 13.98
CA ASP A 12 -13.65 -29.27 14.91
C ASP A 12 -12.22 -28.98 14.47
N ALA A 13 -11.54 -29.95 13.85
CA ALA A 13 -10.25 -29.73 13.20
C ALA A 13 -10.39 -28.73 12.02
N TRP A 14 -11.44 -28.86 11.21
CA TRP A 14 -11.73 -27.94 10.12
C TRP A 14 -12.16 -26.55 10.62
N TYR A 15 -12.96 -26.47 11.69
CA TYR A 15 -13.38 -25.20 12.30
C TYR A 15 -12.20 -24.45 12.92
N ASN A 16 -11.30 -25.14 13.62
CA ASN A 16 -10.06 -24.57 14.14
C ASN A 16 -9.06 -24.18 13.04
N MET A 17 -9.05 -24.88 11.90
CA MET A 17 -8.29 -24.45 10.73
C MET A 17 -8.89 -23.18 10.10
N TYR A 18 -10.22 -23.18 9.89
CA TYR A 18 -10.96 -22.08 9.26
C TYR A 18 -10.92 -20.80 10.09
N SER A 19 -11.01 -20.90 11.42
CA SER A 19 -10.88 -19.76 12.36
C SER A 19 -9.45 -19.26 12.55
N ARG A 20 -8.41 -20.04 12.16
CA ARG A 20 -7.04 -19.53 12.00
C ARG A 20 -6.87 -18.74 10.70
N LEU A 21 -7.31 -19.32 9.57
CA LEU A 21 -7.14 -18.73 8.23
C LEU A 21 -7.80 -17.35 8.06
N LEU A 22 -8.86 -17.06 8.82
CA LEU A 22 -9.69 -15.85 8.70
C LEU A 22 -9.48 -14.83 9.83
N ARG A 23 -8.41 -14.94 10.65
CA ARG A 23 -8.14 -13.91 11.67
C ARG A 23 -7.76 -12.59 11.01
N THR A 24 -8.45 -11.51 11.38
CA THR A 24 -8.09 -10.13 11.01
C THR A 24 -7.35 -9.43 12.14
N LYS A 25 -6.59 -8.38 11.82
CA LYS A 25 -6.07 -7.44 12.83
C LYS A 25 -7.08 -6.31 13.06
N PRO A 26 -7.59 -6.08 14.29
CA PRO A 26 -8.60 -5.06 14.58
C PRO A 26 -8.04 -3.65 14.40
N LEU A 27 -8.85 -2.70 13.90
CA LEU A 27 -8.36 -1.40 13.42
C LEU A 27 -7.67 -0.57 14.51
N GLY A 28 -8.20 -0.60 15.74
CA GLY A 28 -7.64 0.11 16.89
C GLY A 28 -6.20 -0.33 17.24
N SER A 29 -5.86 -1.61 17.06
CA SER A 29 -4.55 -2.15 17.45
C SER A 29 -3.38 -1.55 16.67
N MET A 30 -3.57 -1.22 15.38
CA MET A 30 -2.54 -0.56 14.57
C MET A 30 -2.52 0.96 14.74
N ALA A 31 -3.61 1.55 15.24
CA ALA A 31 -3.67 2.96 15.57
C ALA A 31 -2.95 3.25 16.90
N HIS A 32 -3.18 2.42 17.93
CA HIS A 32 -2.60 2.57 19.26
C HIS A 32 -1.27 1.82 19.48
N GLY A 33 -0.91 0.86 18.64
CA GLY A 33 0.32 0.06 18.82
C GLY A 33 1.62 0.88 18.85
N SER A 34 1.64 2.07 18.22
CA SER A 34 2.77 3.00 18.31
C SER A 34 2.71 3.96 19.50
N ASP A 35 1.54 4.08 20.15
CA ASP A 35 1.26 5.17 21.09
C ASP A 35 1.20 4.63 22.53
N ALA A 36 0.60 3.47 22.76
CA ALA A 36 0.44 2.87 24.10
C ALA A 36 1.70 2.17 24.65
N LEU A 37 2.59 1.66 23.78
CA LEU A 37 3.86 1.04 24.20
C LEU A 37 4.97 2.07 24.43
N THR A 38 4.81 3.30 23.93
CA THR A 38 5.81 4.38 24.02
C THR A 38 5.93 4.96 25.44
N GLU A 39 4.93 4.77 26.31
CA GLU A 39 4.93 5.32 27.69
C GLU A 39 5.31 4.31 28.79
N LEU A 40 5.54 3.03 28.46
CA LEU A 40 5.71 1.95 29.47
C LEU A 40 6.98 1.09 29.31
N GLY A 41 8.01 1.56 28.59
CA GLY A 41 9.30 0.87 28.56
C GLY A 41 10.46 1.69 28.01
N GLU A 42 11.49 1.90 28.84
CA GLU A 42 12.83 2.32 28.39
C GLU A 42 13.55 1.15 27.69
N GLY A 43 13.06 0.78 26.51
CA GLY A 43 13.55 -0.34 25.70
C GLY A 43 13.10 -0.17 24.25
N SER A 44 13.85 0.61 23.47
CA SER A 44 13.39 1.18 22.21
C SER A 44 13.03 0.15 21.12
N GLU A 45 11.75 0.02 20.79
CA GLU A 45 11.33 -0.50 19.49
C GLU A 45 11.62 0.54 18.39
N VAL A 46 12.45 0.18 17.42
CA VAL A 46 12.99 1.12 16.42
C VAL A 46 12.07 1.21 15.20
N GLY A 47 11.09 2.11 15.27
CA GLY A 47 10.22 2.46 14.13
C GLY A 47 10.97 3.16 12.97
N LEU A 48 10.40 3.08 11.76
CA LEU A 48 10.96 3.74 10.57
C LEU A 48 10.93 5.28 10.69
N SER A 49 12.01 5.94 10.27
CA SER A 49 12.14 7.40 10.42
C SER A 49 11.33 8.17 9.37
N LYS A 50 10.45 9.07 9.80
CA LYS A 50 9.63 9.95 8.93
C LYS A 50 10.50 11.00 8.21
N ILE A 51 10.87 10.71 6.96
CA ILE A 51 11.79 11.54 6.16
C ILE A 51 11.19 12.03 4.84
N LEU A 52 10.26 11.30 4.23
CA LEU A 52 9.76 11.56 2.88
C LEU A 52 8.77 12.75 2.88
N THR A 53 8.99 13.69 1.96
CA THR A 53 8.05 14.77 1.64
C THR A 53 7.08 14.36 0.53
N THR A 54 6.03 15.16 0.30
CA THR A 54 5.10 14.94 -0.83
C THR A 54 5.82 14.91 -2.19
N VAL A 55 6.89 15.71 -2.35
CA VAL A 55 7.67 15.75 -3.60
C VAL A 55 8.49 14.48 -3.78
N ASP A 56 9.07 13.95 -2.70
CA ASP A 56 9.78 12.66 -2.72
C ASP A 56 8.84 11.52 -3.10
N LEU A 57 7.61 11.51 -2.57
CA LEU A 57 6.59 10.50 -2.90
C LEU A 57 6.11 10.59 -4.35
N VAL A 58 5.90 11.81 -4.89
CA VAL A 58 5.63 12.00 -6.33
C VAL A 58 6.80 11.51 -7.17
N SER A 59 8.03 11.83 -6.77
CA SER A 59 9.24 11.42 -7.48
C SER A 59 9.44 9.90 -7.46
N LEU A 60 9.15 9.24 -6.33
CA LEU A 60 9.16 7.78 -6.21
C LEU A 60 8.08 7.13 -7.10
N GLY A 61 6.85 7.63 -7.10
CA GLY A 61 5.76 7.09 -7.91
C GLY A 61 5.96 7.29 -9.42
N VAL A 62 6.27 8.52 -9.85
CA VAL A 62 6.62 8.83 -11.24
C VAL A 62 7.85 8.03 -11.67
N GLY A 63 8.89 7.99 -10.83
CA GLY A 63 10.14 7.31 -11.13
C GLY A 63 10.02 5.79 -11.25
N SER A 64 9.22 5.17 -10.37
CA SER A 64 8.98 3.71 -10.38
C SER A 64 8.30 3.28 -11.68
N CYS A 65 7.25 4.00 -12.09
CA CYS A 65 6.52 3.76 -13.33
C CYS A 65 7.36 4.11 -14.59
N VAL A 66 7.83 5.35 -14.70
CA VAL A 66 8.39 5.97 -15.93
C VAL A 66 9.86 5.57 -16.17
N GLY A 67 10.13 4.26 -16.12
CA GLY A 67 11.36 3.62 -16.56
C GLY A 67 11.08 2.63 -17.68
N THR A 68 11.09 1.33 -17.37
CA THR A 68 10.97 0.24 -18.36
C THR A 68 9.67 0.32 -19.17
N GLY A 69 8.59 0.82 -18.56
CA GLY A 69 7.32 1.10 -19.24
C GLY A 69 7.45 2.11 -20.40
N MET A 70 8.28 3.15 -20.22
CA MET A 70 8.48 4.20 -21.23
C MET A 70 9.48 3.75 -22.30
N TYR A 71 10.67 3.34 -21.88
CA TYR A 71 11.80 3.12 -22.80
C TYR A 71 11.72 1.81 -23.58
N VAL A 72 11.04 0.78 -23.05
CA VAL A 72 10.95 -0.54 -23.68
C VAL A 72 9.52 -0.91 -24.07
N VAL A 73 8.57 -0.91 -23.12
CA VAL A 73 7.22 -1.48 -23.36
C VAL A 73 6.45 -0.73 -24.44
N ALA A 74 6.57 0.61 -24.51
CA ALA A 74 5.91 1.40 -25.55
C ALA A 74 6.28 0.93 -26.98
N GLY A 75 7.56 0.70 -27.25
CA GLY A 75 8.01 0.20 -28.56
C GLY A 75 7.74 -1.28 -28.79
N LEU A 76 7.87 -2.12 -27.75
CA LEU A 76 7.54 -3.54 -27.83
C LEU A 76 6.07 -3.76 -28.21
N VAL A 77 5.14 -3.04 -27.56
CA VAL A 77 3.70 -3.13 -27.85
C VAL A 77 3.37 -2.50 -29.21
N ALA A 78 3.99 -1.38 -29.57
CA ALA A 78 3.83 -0.77 -30.90
C ALA A 78 4.24 -1.74 -32.02
N LYS A 79 5.43 -2.36 -31.92
CA LYS A 79 5.95 -3.28 -32.93
C LYS A 79 5.16 -4.58 -33.01
N ALA A 80 4.89 -5.22 -31.88
CA ALA A 80 4.48 -6.63 -31.84
C ALA A 80 2.98 -6.89 -31.60
N LEU A 81 2.20 -5.89 -31.15
CA LEU A 81 0.82 -6.12 -30.71
C LEU A 81 -0.21 -5.10 -31.23
N ALA A 82 0.11 -3.80 -31.28
CA ALA A 82 -0.91 -2.75 -31.46
C ALA A 82 -0.66 -1.76 -32.61
N GLY A 83 0.56 -1.66 -33.15
CA GLY A 83 0.91 -0.58 -34.07
C GLY A 83 0.78 0.80 -33.40
N PRO A 84 0.42 1.86 -34.15
CA PRO A 84 0.02 3.15 -33.59
C PRO A 84 -1.13 3.08 -32.56
N GLY A 85 -1.97 2.04 -32.63
CA GLY A 85 -3.00 1.70 -31.64
C GLY A 85 -2.47 1.47 -30.21
N VAL A 86 -1.15 1.41 -30.01
CA VAL A 86 -0.50 1.45 -28.69
C VAL A 86 -0.92 2.67 -27.85
N ILE A 87 -1.27 3.79 -28.49
CA ILE A 87 -1.80 4.99 -27.81
C ILE A 87 -3.11 4.67 -27.08
N LEU A 88 -4.03 3.96 -27.75
CA LEU A 88 -5.28 3.51 -27.15
C LEU A 88 -5.01 2.44 -26.06
N SER A 89 -4.01 1.59 -26.28
CA SER A 89 -3.58 0.57 -25.31
C SER A 89 -3.14 1.21 -23.98
N PHE A 90 -2.33 2.27 -24.04
CA PHE A 90 -1.92 3.03 -22.85
C PHE A 90 -3.07 3.81 -22.20
N ILE A 91 -4.01 4.37 -22.96
CA ILE A 91 -5.20 5.06 -22.39
C ILE A 91 -6.08 4.08 -21.62
N ILE A 92 -6.29 2.87 -22.13
CA ILE A 92 -7.08 1.81 -21.47
C ILE A 92 -6.35 1.31 -20.20
N ALA A 93 -5.03 1.08 -20.29
CA ALA A 93 -4.20 0.72 -19.15
C ALA A 93 -4.17 1.81 -18.06
N ALA A 94 -4.12 3.09 -18.45
CA ALA A 94 -4.19 4.22 -17.53
C ALA A 94 -5.54 4.27 -16.80
N ALA A 95 -6.66 4.06 -17.51
CA ALA A 95 -7.99 4.05 -16.91
C ALA A 95 -8.13 2.97 -15.82
N ALA A 96 -7.65 1.74 -16.10
CA ALA A 96 -7.58 0.65 -15.12
C ALA A 96 -6.76 1.03 -13.87
N SER A 97 -5.62 1.68 -14.12
CA SER A 97 -4.65 2.06 -13.08
C SER A 97 -5.12 3.26 -12.24
N ILE A 98 -5.83 4.22 -12.83
CA ILE A 98 -6.43 5.35 -12.12
C ILE A 98 -7.61 4.89 -11.25
N LEU A 99 -8.48 4.02 -11.76
CA LEU A 99 -9.56 3.41 -10.95
C LEU A 99 -8.99 2.65 -9.74
N SER A 100 -7.91 1.90 -9.94
CA SER A 100 -7.22 1.17 -8.88
C SER A 100 -6.51 2.12 -7.90
N GLY A 101 -5.78 3.12 -8.42
CA GLY A 101 -5.02 4.10 -7.63
C GLY A 101 -5.90 4.98 -6.73
N VAL A 102 -7.11 5.31 -7.16
CA VAL A 102 -8.12 5.98 -6.34
C VAL A 102 -8.54 5.12 -5.13
N CYS A 103 -8.63 3.79 -5.29
CA CYS A 103 -8.86 2.89 -4.15
C CYS A 103 -7.64 2.83 -3.21
N TYR A 104 -6.42 2.74 -3.75
CA TYR A 104 -5.19 2.80 -2.94
C TYR A 104 -5.05 4.11 -2.16
N ALA A 105 -5.45 5.24 -2.75
CA ALA A 105 -5.41 6.56 -2.12
C ALA A 105 -6.36 6.67 -0.91
N GLU A 106 -7.56 6.08 -0.96
CA GLU A 106 -8.41 5.98 0.24
C GLU A 106 -7.80 5.07 1.29
N PHE A 107 -7.27 3.90 0.91
CA PHE A 107 -6.76 2.94 1.88
C PHE A 107 -5.50 3.43 2.60
N GLY A 108 -4.57 4.07 1.88
CA GLY A 108 -3.36 4.67 2.48
C GLY A 108 -3.63 5.79 3.49
N VAL A 109 -4.84 6.38 3.46
CA VAL A 109 -5.31 7.36 4.46
C VAL A 109 -6.14 6.71 5.57
N ARG A 110 -6.70 5.52 5.34
CA ARG A 110 -7.35 4.70 6.39
C ARG A 110 -6.32 4.07 7.35
N VAL A 111 -5.17 3.63 6.85
CA VAL A 111 -4.12 2.96 7.67
C VAL A 111 -2.71 3.55 7.44
N PRO A 112 -2.51 4.86 7.70
CA PRO A 112 -1.28 5.58 7.35
C PRO A 112 -0.06 5.21 8.21
N LYS A 113 -0.27 4.64 9.40
CA LYS A 113 0.78 4.19 10.34
C LYS A 113 1.30 2.77 10.04
N THR A 114 1.10 2.22 8.82
CA THR A 114 1.51 0.83 8.53
C THR A 114 2.27 0.63 7.22
N THR A 115 3.43 -0.01 7.32
CA THR A 115 4.21 -0.56 6.21
C THR A 115 3.51 -1.81 5.66
N GLY A 116 3.58 -2.02 4.35
CA GLY A 116 3.11 -3.23 3.67
C GLY A 116 2.02 -3.03 2.61
N SER A 117 1.38 -1.85 2.54
CA SER A 117 0.37 -1.53 1.52
C SER A 117 -0.71 -2.62 1.43
N ALA A 118 -1.00 -3.16 0.25
CA ALA A 118 -2.04 -4.17 0.02
C ALA A 118 -1.98 -5.40 0.93
N TYR A 119 -0.79 -5.81 1.42
CA TYR A 119 -0.63 -6.86 2.43
C TYR A 119 -1.43 -6.53 3.69
N THR A 120 -1.11 -5.39 4.32
CA THR A 120 -1.74 -4.93 5.55
C THR A 120 -3.22 -4.62 5.31
N TYR A 121 -3.55 -4.02 4.17
CA TYR A 121 -4.94 -3.70 3.80
C TYR A 121 -5.82 -4.96 3.76
N SER A 122 -5.27 -6.08 3.28
CA SER A 122 -5.95 -7.40 3.25
C SER A 122 -6.09 -8.03 4.64
N TYR A 123 -5.07 -7.88 5.49
CA TYR A 123 -5.03 -8.47 6.83
C TYR A 123 -6.09 -7.86 7.77
N VAL A 124 -6.38 -6.58 7.59
CA VAL A 124 -7.38 -5.86 8.38
C VAL A 124 -8.81 -6.20 7.95
N THR A 125 -9.03 -6.55 6.68
CA THR A 125 -10.38 -6.53 6.06
C THR A 125 -10.92 -7.89 5.65
N VAL A 126 -10.04 -8.84 5.28
CA VAL A 126 -10.40 -10.18 4.81
C VAL A 126 -9.79 -11.28 5.69
N GLY A 127 -8.56 -11.06 6.17
CA GLY A 127 -7.89 -11.93 7.14
C GLY A 127 -6.56 -12.51 6.66
N GLU A 128 -5.89 -13.21 7.57
CA GLU A 128 -4.49 -13.65 7.47
C GLU A 128 -4.15 -14.40 6.18
N PHE A 129 -4.93 -15.40 5.78
CA PHE A 129 -4.61 -16.21 4.60
C PHE A 129 -4.58 -15.37 3.31
N VAL A 130 -5.52 -14.43 3.20
CA VAL A 130 -5.61 -13.52 2.05
C VAL A 130 -4.51 -12.47 2.10
N ALA A 131 -4.16 -11.99 3.31
CA ALA A 131 -3.00 -11.14 3.50
C ALA A 131 -1.70 -11.83 3.06
N PHE A 132 -1.43 -13.04 3.54
CA PHE A 132 -0.26 -13.82 3.11
C PHE A 132 -0.21 -13.95 1.60
N PHE A 133 -1.31 -14.36 0.96
CA PHE A 133 -1.37 -14.54 -0.49
C PHE A 133 -1.06 -13.25 -1.25
N ILE A 134 -1.56 -12.11 -0.77
CA ILE A 134 -1.32 -10.79 -1.39
C ILE A 134 0.11 -10.31 -1.16
N GLY A 135 0.64 -10.43 0.06
CA GLY A 135 2.05 -10.11 0.35
C GLY A 135 3.03 -10.97 -0.45
N TRP A 136 2.72 -12.25 -0.64
CA TRP A 136 3.50 -13.18 -1.48
C TRP A 136 3.46 -12.79 -2.98
N ASN A 137 2.39 -12.15 -3.44
CA ASN A 137 2.29 -11.60 -4.80
C ASN A 137 2.99 -10.23 -4.93
N LEU A 138 2.94 -9.35 -3.92
CA LEU A 138 3.74 -8.11 -3.87
C LEU A 138 5.25 -8.42 -3.91
N ILE A 139 5.68 -9.49 -3.21
CA ILE A 139 7.06 -9.96 -3.27
C ILE A 139 7.43 -10.37 -4.70
N LEU A 140 6.58 -11.14 -5.41
CA LEU A 140 6.83 -11.50 -6.81
C LEU A 140 6.92 -10.27 -7.72
N GLU A 141 5.99 -9.34 -7.57
CA GLU A 141 5.89 -8.11 -8.33
C GLU A 141 7.18 -7.28 -8.25
N TYR A 142 7.63 -6.96 -7.03
CA TYR A 142 8.87 -6.19 -6.85
C TYR A 142 10.14 -6.97 -7.21
N LEU A 143 10.14 -8.30 -7.03
CA LEU A 143 11.25 -9.18 -7.44
C LEU A 143 11.41 -9.20 -8.96
N ILE A 144 10.30 -9.34 -9.70
CA ILE A 144 10.26 -9.28 -11.16
C ILE A 144 10.56 -7.86 -11.65
N GLY A 145 10.08 -6.81 -10.97
CA GLY A 145 10.41 -5.42 -11.32
C GLY A 145 11.89 -5.11 -11.19
N THR A 146 12.53 -5.60 -10.12
CA THR A 146 13.98 -5.50 -9.93
C THR A 146 14.72 -6.25 -11.05
N ALA A 147 14.28 -7.46 -11.41
CA ALA A 147 14.89 -8.21 -12.50
C ALA A 147 14.69 -7.54 -13.88
N ALA A 148 13.49 -7.01 -14.16
CA ALA A 148 13.14 -6.37 -15.43
C ALA A 148 13.83 -5.01 -15.59
N GLY A 149 13.93 -4.20 -14.53
CA GLY A 149 14.69 -2.94 -14.53
C GLY A 149 16.18 -3.17 -14.82
N ALA A 150 16.79 -4.19 -14.21
CA ALA A 150 18.18 -4.54 -14.46
C ALA A 150 18.40 -5.07 -15.89
N SER A 151 17.50 -5.91 -16.40
CA SER A 151 17.55 -6.46 -17.76
C SER A 151 17.33 -5.39 -18.84
N ALA A 152 16.45 -4.42 -18.59
CA ALA A 152 16.24 -3.26 -19.47
C ALA A 152 17.43 -2.30 -19.46
N LEU A 153 18.08 -2.09 -18.31
CA LEU A 153 19.30 -1.28 -18.24
C LEU A 153 20.48 -1.97 -18.96
N SER A 154 20.57 -3.30 -18.85
CA SER A 154 21.51 -4.12 -19.63
C SER A 154 21.26 -4.00 -21.15
N SER A 155 20.00 -4.07 -21.61
CA SER A 155 19.68 -3.94 -23.04
C SER A 155 19.99 -2.54 -23.60
N MET A 156 19.91 -1.47 -22.79
CA MET A 156 20.43 -0.16 -23.18
C MET A 156 21.94 -0.23 -23.38
N PHE A 157 22.70 -0.74 -22.40
CA PHE A 157 24.17 -0.81 -22.50
C PHE A 157 24.65 -1.66 -23.69
N ASP A 158 24.00 -2.79 -23.97
CA ASP A 158 24.30 -3.60 -25.16
C ASP A 158 24.01 -2.84 -26.47
N SER A 159 22.90 -2.09 -26.54
CA SER A 159 22.55 -1.26 -27.71
C SER A 159 23.48 -0.05 -27.89
N LEU A 160 23.98 0.58 -26.81
CA LEU A 160 25.09 1.55 -26.88
C LEU A 160 26.39 0.89 -27.39
N ALA A 161 26.63 -0.36 -27.01
CA ALA A 161 27.76 -1.16 -27.47
C ALA A 161 27.55 -1.81 -28.85
N ASN A 162 26.53 -1.39 -29.62
CA ASN A 162 26.16 -1.94 -30.93
C ASN A 162 26.00 -3.48 -30.92
N HIS A 163 25.37 -4.00 -29.88
CA HIS A 163 25.13 -5.42 -29.61
C HIS A 163 26.39 -6.27 -29.39
N SER A 164 27.51 -5.66 -29.01
CA SER A 164 28.75 -6.41 -28.76
C SER A 164 28.71 -7.28 -27.49
N ILE A 165 27.83 -7.00 -26.51
CA ILE A 165 27.77 -7.73 -25.24
C ILE A 165 26.93 -9.00 -25.42
N SER A 166 25.74 -8.88 -26.01
CA SER A 166 24.89 -10.01 -26.36
C SER A 166 25.60 -10.98 -27.32
N ASN A 167 26.27 -10.49 -28.36
CA ASN A 167 27.07 -11.34 -29.25
C ASN A 167 28.22 -12.09 -28.54
N TYR A 168 28.90 -11.45 -27.58
CA TYR A 168 29.93 -12.11 -26.77
C TYR A 168 29.32 -13.21 -25.87
N MET A 169 28.19 -12.93 -25.22
CA MET A 169 27.49 -13.90 -24.37
C MET A 169 26.98 -15.11 -25.16
N ILE A 170 26.36 -14.88 -26.32
CA ILE A 170 25.88 -15.94 -27.22
C ILE A 170 27.03 -16.81 -27.73
N THR A 171 28.18 -16.22 -28.06
CA THR A 171 29.33 -16.98 -28.61
C THR A 171 30.12 -17.76 -27.54
N HIS A 172 30.12 -17.33 -26.28
CA HIS A 172 30.90 -17.98 -25.21
C HIS A 172 30.09 -18.84 -24.24
N LEU A 173 28.85 -18.46 -23.90
CA LEU A 173 27.96 -19.24 -23.00
C LEU A 173 26.84 -19.98 -23.76
N GLY A 174 26.60 -19.64 -25.02
CA GLY A 174 25.50 -20.19 -25.81
C GLY A 174 24.14 -19.60 -25.44
N THR A 175 23.09 -20.12 -26.08
CA THR A 175 21.71 -19.78 -25.75
C THR A 175 21.14 -20.79 -24.76
N LEU A 176 20.53 -20.29 -23.70
CA LEU A 176 19.70 -21.08 -22.82
C LEU A 176 18.27 -21.09 -23.36
N ARG A 177 17.68 -22.29 -23.43
CA ARG A 177 16.22 -22.41 -23.38
C ARG A 177 15.79 -22.11 -21.95
N GLY A 178 15.63 -20.82 -21.65
CA GLY A 178 15.14 -20.35 -20.36
C GLY A 178 13.70 -20.80 -20.11
N LEU A 179 13.12 -20.37 -18.98
CA LEU A 179 11.72 -20.64 -18.61
C LEU A 179 10.67 -19.93 -19.52
N GLY A 180 11.14 -19.36 -20.64
CA GLY A 180 10.44 -18.51 -21.60
C GLY A 180 9.61 -19.26 -22.66
N LYS A 181 9.19 -18.55 -23.70
CA LYS A 181 8.43 -19.08 -24.86
C LYS A 181 9.25 -19.96 -25.83
N GLY A 182 10.42 -20.46 -25.41
CA GLY A 182 11.37 -21.13 -26.29
C GLY A 182 12.16 -20.19 -27.21
N GLU A 183 12.06 -18.88 -26.98
CA GLU A 183 12.96 -17.88 -27.57
C GLU A 183 14.39 -18.11 -27.00
N ASP A 184 15.37 -18.28 -27.89
CA ASP A 184 16.77 -18.53 -27.53
C ASP A 184 17.35 -17.32 -26.78
N THR A 185 17.49 -17.45 -25.46
CA THR A 185 17.87 -16.35 -24.56
C THR A 185 19.28 -16.60 -24.02
N TYR A 186 20.18 -15.62 -24.14
CA TYR A 186 21.50 -15.73 -23.50
C TYR A 186 21.40 -15.41 -22.00
N PRO A 187 22.20 -16.02 -21.12
CA PRO A 187 22.25 -15.66 -19.71
C PRO A 187 22.84 -14.25 -19.53
N ASP A 188 22.07 -13.31 -18.97
CA ASP A 188 22.52 -11.92 -18.85
C ASP A 188 23.33 -11.67 -17.55
N LEU A 189 24.65 -11.81 -17.66
CA LEU A 189 25.59 -11.48 -16.58
C LEU A 189 25.66 -9.98 -16.25
N LEU A 190 25.33 -9.10 -17.20
CA LEU A 190 25.35 -7.65 -16.97
C LEU A 190 24.13 -7.23 -16.15
N ALA A 191 22.94 -7.75 -16.48
CA ALA A 191 21.74 -7.57 -15.67
C ALA A 191 21.89 -8.14 -14.24
N LEU A 192 22.53 -9.31 -14.09
CA LEU A 192 22.87 -9.85 -12.77
C LEU A 192 23.79 -8.90 -11.99
N PHE A 193 24.85 -8.36 -12.62
CA PHE A 193 25.77 -7.43 -11.97
C PHE A 193 25.06 -6.12 -11.56
N ILE A 194 24.23 -5.57 -12.45
CA ILE A 194 23.41 -4.37 -12.20
C ILE A 194 22.47 -4.60 -11.00
N ALA A 195 21.74 -5.72 -10.96
CA ALA A 195 20.82 -6.03 -9.88
C ALA A 195 21.54 -6.17 -8.52
N LEU A 196 22.69 -6.84 -8.48
CA LEU A 196 23.51 -6.95 -7.26
C LEU A 196 24.08 -5.58 -6.83
N LEU A 197 24.54 -4.75 -7.77
CA LEU A 197 25.06 -3.42 -7.48
C LEU A 197 23.99 -2.53 -6.84
N VAL A 198 22.77 -2.49 -7.39
CA VAL A 198 21.67 -1.71 -6.81
C VAL A 198 21.19 -2.32 -5.48
N THR A 199 21.25 -3.64 -5.30
CA THR A 199 21.01 -4.29 -4.00
C THR A 199 21.97 -3.79 -2.93
N VAL A 200 23.27 -3.68 -3.23
CA VAL A 200 24.26 -3.12 -2.30
C VAL A 200 23.97 -1.65 -2.00
N ILE A 201 23.61 -0.83 -3.01
CA ILE A 201 23.25 0.58 -2.81
C ILE A 201 22.06 0.73 -1.86
N VAL A 202 20.98 -0.03 -2.07
CA VAL A 202 19.77 0.04 -1.22
C VAL A 202 20.05 -0.50 0.19
N ALA A 203 20.85 -1.55 0.33
CA ALA A 203 21.25 -2.10 1.63
C ALA A 203 22.10 -1.13 2.47
N LEU A 204 22.92 -0.28 1.81
CA LEU A 204 23.78 0.71 2.47
C LEU A 204 23.05 1.95 3.03
N GLY A 205 21.78 2.19 2.66
CA GLY A 205 20.90 3.09 3.41
C GLY A 205 20.03 4.07 2.61
N VAL A 206 18.83 4.33 3.14
CA VAL A 206 17.76 5.08 2.47
C VAL A 206 18.08 6.57 2.29
N ARG A 207 18.67 7.23 3.29
CA ARG A 207 18.81 8.71 3.31
C ARG A 207 19.54 9.28 2.09
N ASN A 208 20.61 8.62 1.63
CA ASN A 208 21.35 9.04 0.45
C ASN A 208 20.64 8.61 -0.85
N THR A 209 19.94 7.47 -0.82
CA THR A 209 19.25 6.88 -1.96
C THR A 209 18.10 7.76 -2.47
N VAL A 210 17.29 8.37 -1.58
CA VAL A 210 16.14 9.21 -2.00
C VAL A 210 16.61 10.46 -2.76
N GLY A 211 17.65 11.15 -2.28
CA GLY A 211 18.21 12.31 -2.98
C GLY A 211 18.78 11.97 -4.35
N PHE A 212 19.52 10.86 -4.46
CA PHE A 212 20.04 10.34 -5.73
C PHE A 212 18.90 9.98 -6.71
N ASN A 213 17.86 9.30 -6.22
CA ASN A 213 16.67 8.93 -7.00
C ASN A 213 15.97 10.17 -7.58
N ASN A 214 15.80 11.23 -6.78
CA ASN A 214 15.22 12.49 -7.24
C ASN A 214 16.03 13.16 -8.36
N VAL A 215 17.36 13.20 -8.24
CA VAL A 215 18.23 13.77 -9.28
C VAL A 215 18.11 13.01 -10.59
N LEU A 216 18.17 11.67 -10.56
CA LEU A 216 18.00 10.85 -11.75
C LEU A 216 16.59 11.00 -12.37
N ASN A 217 15.54 11.12 -11.55
CA ASN A 217 14.18 11.30 -12.04
C ASN A 217 13.96 12.67 -12.70
N VAL A 218 14.60 13.73 -12.19
CA VAL A 218 14.61 15.04 -12.86
C VAL A 218 15.31 14.95 -14.22
N VAL A 219 16.45 14.26 -14.33
CA VAL A 219 17.12 14.02 -15.62
C VAL A 219 16.22 13.23 -16.58
N ASN A 220 15.56 12.18 -16.12
CA ASN A 220 14.59 11.39 -16.89
C ASN A 220 13.46 12.25 -17.47
N LEU A 221 12.83 13.10 -16.64
CA LEU A 221 11.75 14.00 -17.07
C LEU A 221 12.22 15.09 -18.04
N VAL A 222 13.43 15.64 -17.85
CA VAL A 222 14.03 16.60 -18.81
C VAL A 222 14.28 15.93 -20.16
N VAL A 223 14.80 14.70 -20.18
CA VAL A 223 15.01 13.95 -21.44
C VAL A 223 13.69 13.55 -22.09
N TRP A 224 12.65 13.25 -21.32
CA TRP A 224 11.29 13.04 -21.86
C TRP A 224 10.75 14.28 -22.58
N VAL A 225 10.87 15.47 -21.97
CA VAL A 225 10.48 16.73 -22.63
C VAL A 225 11.32 17.00 -23.89
N PHE A 226 12.62 16.71 -23.85
CA PHE A 226 13.48 16.77 -25.04
C PHE A 226 13.02 15.79 -26.14
N MET A 227 12.67 14.54 -25.80
CA MET A 227 12.18 13.54 -26.77
C MET A 227 10.93 14.01 -27.50
N ILE A 228 10.00 14.67 -26.81
CA ILE A 228 8.83 15.29 -27.44
C ILE A 228 9.30 16.39 -28.40
N ILE A 229 10.02 17.41 -27.91
CA ILE A 229 10.38 18.60 -28.69
C ILE A 229 11.22 18.23 -29.91
N ALA A 230 12.23 17.37 -29.75
CA ALA A 230 13.06 16.89 -30.85
C ALA A 230 12.27 16.00 -31.83
N GLY A 231 11.40 15.13 -31.32
CA GLY A 231 10.57 14.24 -32.14
C GLY A 231 9.57 14.97 -33.04
N LEU A 232 9.04 16.13 -32.61
CA LEU A 232 8.14 16.97 -33.42
C LEU A 232 8.73 17.36 -34.79
N PHE A 233 10.06 17.45 -34.92
CA PHE A 233 10.73 17.81 -36.18
C PHE A 233 10.87 16.66 -37.19
N PHE A 234 10.60 15.41 -36.77
CA PHE A 234 10.78 14.20 -37.60
C PHE A 234 9.46 13.42 -37.86
N LEU A 235 8.30 14.00 -37.50
CA LEU A 235 7.00 13.33 -37.66
C LEU A 235 6.62 13.16 -39.14
N SER A 236 6.16 11.95 -39.50
CA SER A 236 5.64 11.62 -40.83
C SER A 236 4.22 11.07 -40.73
N ALA A 237 3.21 11.88 -41.09
CA ALA A 237 1.78 11.49 -41.02
C ALA A 237 1.45 10.22 -41.83
N SER A 238 2.21 9.94 -42.89
CA SER A 238 2.15 8.75 -43.74
C SER A 238 2.37 7.41 -42.99
N ASN A 239 2.87 7.46 -41.76
CA ASN A 239 2.98 6.31 -40.86
C ASN A 239 1.63 5.90 -40.25
N TRP A 240 0.65 6.81 -40.15
CA TRP A 240 -0.71 6.53 -39.65
C TRP A 240 -1.78 6.45 -40.77
N GLU A 241 -1.48 7.00 -41.95
CA GLU A 241 -2.38 7.00 -43.11
C GLU A 241 -2.77 5.60 -43.62
N SER A 242 -3.83 5.55 -44.44
CA SER A 242 -4.27 4.35 -45.18
C SER A 242 -4.55 3.12 -44.30
N GLY A 243 -5.11 3.33 -43.09
CA GLY A 243 -5.53 2.26 -42.19
C GLY A 243 -4.43 1.68 -41.30
N LYS A 244 -3.18 2.14 -41.45
CA LYS A 244 -2.02 1.69 -40.67
C LYS A 244 -2.10 2.00 -39.16
N PHE A 245 -3.10 2.76 -38.71
CA PHE A 245 -3.28 3.07 -37.29
C PHE A 245 -3.63 1.83 -36.44
N LEU A 246 -4.35 0.84 -36.99
CA LEU A 246 -4.78 -0.39 -36.29
C LEU A 246 -4.42 -1.66 -37.09
N PRO A 247 -3.14 -1.97 -37.34
CA PRO A 247 -2.74 -3.09 -38.19
C PRO A 247 -3.14 -4.45 -37.62
N PHE A 248 -3.18 -4.56 -36.28
CA PHE A 248 -3.64 -5.75 -35.54
C PHE A 248 -5.11 -5.65 -35.06
N GLY A 249 -5.82 -4.61 -35.51
CA GLY A 249 -7.21 -4.32 -35.11
C GLY A 249 -7.41 -4.08 -33.61
N TRP A 250 -8.67 -4.07 -33.18
CA TRP A 250 -9.02 -3.88 -31.77
C TRP A 250 -8.53 -5.01 -30.85
N SER A 251 -8.40 -6.25 -31.36
CA SER A 251 -7.85 -7.36 -30.57
C SER A 251 -6.41 -7.08 -30.12
N GLY A 252 -5.57 -6.60 -31.05
CA GLY A 252 -4.20 -6.16 -30.77
C GLY A 252 -4.13 -4.99 -29.79
N VAL A 253 -5.06 -4.03 -29.87
CA VAL A 253 -5.16 -2.92 -28.88
C VAL A 253 -5.52 -3.44 -27.48
N MET A 254 -6.46 -4.38 -27.34
CA MET A 254 -6.84 -4.89 -26.02
C MET A 254 -5.76 -5.81 -25.40
N GLN A 255 -5.06 -6.61 -26.22
CA GLN A 255 -3.90 -7.39 -25.78
C GLN A 255 -2.70 -6.48 -25.46
N GLY A 256 -2.51 -5.43 -26.27
CA GLY A 256 -1.57 -4.34 -26.00
C GLY A 256 -1.86 -3.66 -24.67
N ALA A 257 -3.12 -3.36 -24.35
CA ALA A 257 -3.51 -2.73 -23.09
C ALA A 257 -3.13 -3.56 -21.86
N ALA A 258 -3.29 -4.88 -21.91
CA ALA A 258 -2.87 -5.79 -20.83
C ALA A 258 -1.34 -5.83 -20.64
N THR A 259 -0.57 -5.53 -21.70
CA THR A 259 0.90 -5.41 -21.64
C THR A 259 1.32 -4.00 -21.18
N CYS A 260 0.69 -2.95 -21.72
CA CYS A 260 0.87 -1.55 -21.34
C CYS A 260 0.53 -1.29 -19.86
N PHE A 261 -0.31 -2.11 -19.25
CA PHE A 261 -0.59 -2.06 -17.80
C PHE A 261 0.69 -2.12 -16.96
N TYR A 262 1.71 -2.88 -17.40
CA TYR A 262 3.04 -2.91 -16.79
C TYR A 262 3.61 -1.51 -16.51
N ALA A 263 3.39 -0.55 -17.42
CA ALA A 263 3.97 0.78 -17.33
C ALA A 263 3.33 1.65 -16.22
N PHE A 264 2.20 1.23 -15.65
CA PHE A 264 1.54 1.90 -14.53
C PHE A 264 1.70 1.16 -13.20
N ILE A 265 2.55 0.13 -13.17
CA ILE A 265 2.95 -0.57 -11.95
C ILE A 265 4.03 0.27 -11.26
N GLY A 266 3.94 0.43 -9.93
CA GLY A 266 4.91 1.21 -9.15
C GLY A 266 4.34 2.47 -8.47
N PHE A 267 3.09 2.89 -8.71
CA PHE A 267 2.49 3.97 -7.90
C PHE A 267 2.15 3.52 -6.46
N ASP A 268 1.93 2.22 -6.29
CA ASP A 268 1.68 1.52 -5.04
C ASP A 268 2.86 1.64 -4.05
N ILE A 269 4.08 1.94 -4.53
CA ILE A 269 5.25 2.26 -3.70
C ILE A 269 4.92 3.34 -2.67
N ILE A 270 4.14 4.35 -3.06
CA ILE A 270 3.76 5.49 -2.23
C ILE A 270 2.99 5.01 -1.00
N ALA A 271 2.07 4.07 -1.20
CA ALA A 271 1.33 3.41 -0.14
C ALA A 271 2.23 2.52 0.73
N THR A 272 3.16 1.76 0.12
CA THR A 272 4.13 0.92 0.86
C THR A 272 5.07 1.75 1.74
N THR A 273 5.38 2.99 1.35
CA THR A 273 6.22 3.94 2.08
C THR A 273 5.47 4.86 3.07
N GLY A 274 4.21 4.57 3.38
CA GLY A 274 3.35 5.45 4.19
C GLY A 274 3.91 5.82 5.57
N GLU A 275 4.53 4.86 6.28
CA GLU A 275 5.17 5.10 7.59
C GLU A 275 6.31 6.13 7.54
N GLU A 276 7.03 6.23 6.41
CA GLU A 276 8.17 7.14 6.24
C GLU A 276 7.76 8.54 5.75
N ALA A 277 6.47 8.75 5.42
CA ALA A 277 5.93 10.03 4.99
C ALA A 277 5.74 10.99 6.17
N LYS A 278 6.06 12.28 5.97
CA LYS A 278 5.83 13.31 6.99
C LYS A 278 4.35 13.60 7.24
N ASN A 279 3.53 13.65 6.18
CA ASN A 279 2.10 13.97 6.21
C ASN A 279 1.26 12.95 5.40
N PRO A 280 1.25 11.65 5.75
CA PRO A 280 0.68 10.59 4.91
C PRO A 280 -0.77 10.86 4.47
N ASN A 281 -1.60 11.37 5.38
CA ASN A 281 -3.03 11.63 5.17
C ASN A 281 -3.36 12.55 3.98
N THR A 282 -2.42 13.43 3.59
CA THR A 282 -2.59 14.36 2.46
C THR A 282 -1.57 14.10 1.35
N SER A 283 -0.34 13.69 1.70
CA SER A 283 0.71 13.39 0.75
C SER A 283 0.43 12.15 -0.10
N ILE A 284 -0.14 11.07 0.47
CA ILE A 284 -0.37 9.80 -0.26
C ILE A 284 -1.39 9.96 -1.40
N PRO A 285 -2.61 10.50 -1.18
CA PRO A 285 -3.59 10.68 -2.26
C PRO A 285 -3.12 11.61 -3.36
N TYR A 286 -2.46 12.72 -2.98
CA TYR A 286 -1.90 13.67 -3.93
C TYR A 286 -0.81 13.01 -4.77
N ALA A 287 0.14 12.31 -4.14
CA ALA A 287 1.26 11.71 -4.83
C ALA A 287 0.83 10.58 -5.79
N ILE A 288 -0.11 9.72 -5.39
CA ILE A 288 -0.65 8.66 -6.28
C ILE A 288 -1.34 9.30 -7.50
N THR A 289 -2.20 10.31 -7.28
CA THR A 289 -2.95 10.97 -8.34
C THR A 289 -2.02 11.71 -9.31
N ALA A 290 -1.08 12.52 -8.79
CA ALA A 290 -0.12 13.26 -9.60
C ALA A 290 0.83 12.34 -10.39
N SER A 291 1.28 11.24 -9.78
CA SER A 291 2.11 10.25 -10.46
C SER A 291 1.38 9.61 -11.64
N LEU A 292 0.16 9.11 -11.43
CA LEU A 292 -0.63 8.46 -12.47
C LEU A 292 -0.98 9.38 -13.64
N VAL A 293 -1.30 10.66 -13.37
CA VAL A 293 -1.54 11.66 -14.42
C VAL A 293 -0.27 11.92 -15.22
N THR A 294 0.88 12.11 -14.56
CA THR A 294 2.18 12.31 -15.21
C THR A 294 2.56 11.10 -16.08
N CYS A 295 2.35 9.87 -15.59
CA CYS A 295 2.58 8.64 -16.33
C CYS A 295 1.72 8.55 -17.59
N LEU A 296 0.41 8.83 -17.49
CA LEU A 296 -0.50 8.86 -18.63
C LEU A 296 -0.03 9.86 -19.70
N THR A 297 0.33 11.08 -19.29
CA THR A 297 0.86 12.11 -20.21
C THR A 297 2.18 11.66 -20.86
N ALA A 298 3.08 11.03 -20.10
CA ALA A 298 4.35 10.51 -20.62
C ALA A 298 4.14 9.41 -21.67
N TYR A 299 3.36 8.37 -21.36
CA TYR A 299 3.17 7.25 -22.28
C TYR A 299 2.40 7.61 -23.55
N VAL A 300 1.37 8.46 -23.44
CA VAL A 300 0.62 8.92 -24.62
C VAL A 300 1.50 9.78 -25.51
N SER A 301 2.23 10.75 -24.96
CA SER A 301 3.12 11.62 -25.76
C SER A 301 4.26 10.84 -26.43
N VAL A 302 4.95 9.97 -25.70
CA VAL A 302 6.02 9.11 -26.24
C VAL A 302 5.50 8.16 -27.32
N SER A 303 4.32 7.56 -27.13
CA SER A 303 3.70 6.68 -28.12
C SER A 303 3.31 7.40 -29.41
N VAL A 304 2.80 8.63 -29.29
CA VAL A 304 2.49 9.49 -30.44
C VAL A 304 3.75 9.81 -31.23
N ILE A 305 4.82 10.27 -30.55
CA ILE A 305 6.09 10.61 -31.18
C ILE A 305 6.72 9.39 -31.86
N LEU A 306 6.90 8.28 -31.14
CA LEU A 306 7.55 7.07 -31.65
C LEU A 306 6.87 6.53 -32.91
N THR A 307 5.53 6.44 -32.92
CA THR A 307 4.77 5.82 -34.02
C THR A 307 4.43 6.76 -35.18
N LEU A 308 4.59 8.09 -35.01
CA LEU A 308 4.60 9.04 -36.12
C LEU A 308 5.99 9.19 -36.75
N MET A 309 7.05 8.99 -35.97
CA MET A 309 8.43 9.16 -36.41
C MET A 309 8.96 7.88 -37.08
N VAL A 310 8.67 6.70 -36.56
CA VAL A 310 9.14 5.40 -37.09
C VAL A 310 7.94 4.50 -37.46
N PRO A 311 7.91 3.89 -38.67
CA PRO A 311 6.94 2.85 -39.01
C PRO A 311 7.00 1.69 -38.03
N TYR A 312 5.85 1.19 -37.55
CA TYR A 312 5.82 0.25 -36.43
C TYR A 312 6.61 -1.05 -36.68
N ASP A 313 6.71 -1.53 -37.93
CA ASP A 313 7.51 -2.69 -38.32
C ASP A 313 9.03 -2.49 -38.10
N LEU A 314 9.50 -1.24 -38.18
CA LEU A 314 10.92 -0.84 -38.13
C LEU A 314 11.38 -0.33 -36.75
N ILE A 315 10.48 -0.23 -35.77
CA ILE A 315 10.84 0.10 -34.38
C ILE A 315 11.82 -0.95 -33.84
N ASP A 316 12.86 -0.56 -33.10
CA ASP A 316 13.79 -1.54 -32.52
C ASP A 316 13.14 -2.38 -31.41
N GLY A 317 13.59 -3.62 -31.22
CA GLY A 317 13.09 -4.53 -30.18
C GLY A 317 13.70 -4.35 -28.79
N SER A 318 14.87 -3.70 -28.68
CA SER A 318 15.68 -3.66 -27.45
C SER A 318 15.78 -2.25 -26.84
N ALA A 319 15.90 -1.22 -27.68
CA ALA A 319 15.97 0.20 -27.28
C ALA A 319 15.15 1.15 -28.20
N PRO A 320 13.80 0.97 -28.28
CA PRO A 320 12.93 1.71 -29.20
C PRO A 320 13.14 3.23 -29.28
N LEU A 321 13.16 3.91 -28.12
CA LEU A 321 13.25 5.37 -28.07
C LEU A 321 14.65 5.92 -28.37
N MET A 322 15.68 5.09 -28.23
CA MET A 322 17.05 5.50 -28.50
C MET A 322 17.35 5.42 -30.00
N GLU A 323 16.96 4.32 -30.66
CA GLU A 323 17.27 4.11 -32.08
C GLU A 323 16.37 4.90 -33.03
N MET A 324 15.19 5.37 -32.60
CA MET A 324 14.31 6.17 -33.48
C MET A 324 15.00 7.41 -34.05
N PHE A 325 15.86 8.08 -33.27
CA PHE A 325 16.67 9.21 -33.74
C PHE A 325 17.86 8.78 -34.62
N ALA A 326 18.44 7.60 -34.39
CA ALA A 326 19.52 7.06 -35.21
C ALA A 326 19.06 6.72 -36.63
N LEU A 327 17.85 6.18 -36.79
CA LEU A 327 17.21 5.96 -38.10
C LEU A 327 17.06 7.24 -38.94
N HIS A 328 16.98 8.40 -38.28
CA HIS A 328 16.92 9.72 -38.91
C HIS A 328 18.29 10.43 -38.99
N GLY A 329 19.38 9.74 -38.67
CA GLY A 329 20.74 10.28 -38.66
C GLY A 329 21.07 11.23 -37.50
N PHE A 330 20.14 11.48 -36.58
CA PHE A 330 20.30 12.43 -35.48
C PHE A 330 20.98 11.77 -34.26
N LEU A 331 22.27 11.46 -34.41
CA LEU A 331 23.07 10.75 -33.40
C LEU A 331 23.13 11.47 -32.04
N TRP A 332 23.08 12.81 -32.01
CA TRP A 332 22.99 13.57 -30.75
C TRP A 332 21.70 13.27 -29.98
N GLY A 333 20.58 13.05 -30.67
CA GLY A 333 19.33 12.58 -30.06
C GLY A 333 19.49 11.22 -29.41
N LYS A 334 20.11 10.25 -30.10
CA LYS A 334 20.43 8.92 -29.54
C LYS A 334 21.20 9.03 -28.21
N TYR A 335 22.26 9.84 -28.15
CA TYR A 335 23.04 9.98 -26.92
C TYR A 335 22.30 10.70 -25.77
N ILE A 336 21.48 11.72 -26.07
CA ILE A 336 20.67 12.39 -25.03
C ILE A 336 19.60 11.44 -24.49
N VAL A 337 18.95 10.66 -25.36
CA VAL A 337 17.98 9.63 -24.93
C VAL A 337 18.64 8.51 -24.14
N ALA A 338 19.87 8.10 -24.49
CA ALA A 338 20.63 7.12 -23.73
C ALA A 338 20.88 7.56 -22.26
N VAL A 339 21.20 8.84 -22.04
CA VAL A 339 21.37 9.37 -20.67
C VAL A 339 20.05 9.34 -19.90
N GLY A 340 18.93 9.70 -20.54
CA GLY A 340 17.60 9.63 -19.94
C GLY A 340 17.14 8.20 -19.64
N SER A 341 17.40 7.25 -20.54
CA SER A 341 17.04 5.84 -20.35
C SER A 341 17.85 5.21 -19.22
N ILE A 342 19.16 5.44 -19.16
CA ILE A 342 20.01 4.99 -18.05
C ILE A 342 19.50 5.56 -16.72
N ALA A 343 19.15 6.86 -16.66
CA ALA A 343 18.59 7.48 -15.47
C ALA A 343 17.23 6.89 -15.08
N GLY A 344 16.24 6.90 -15.97
CA GLY A 344 14.88 6.43 -15.70
C GLY A 344 14.78 4.94 -15.39
N LEU A 345 15.57 4.09 -16.06
CA LEU A 345 15.64 2.66 -15.76
C LEU A 345 16.30 2.40 -14.41
N THR A 346 17.32 3.17 -14.03
CA THR A 346 17.94 3.08 -12.69
C THR A 346 16.95 3.52 -11.59
N VAL A 347 16.14 4.55 -11.84
CA VAL A 347 15.08 5.01 -10.92
C VAL A 347 13.97 3.98 -10.78
N SER A 348 13.53 3.35 -11.87
CA SER A 348 12.50 2.29 -11.84
C SER A 348 12.99 0.99 -11.18
N LEU A 349 14.28 0.66 -11.37
CA LEU A 349 14.98 -0.42 -10.67
C LEU A 349 15.08 -0.15 -9.16
N LEU A 350 15.47 1.07 -8.75
CA LEU A 350 15.44 1.51 -7.35
C LEU A 350 14.01 1.47 -6.78
N GLY A 351 13.03 1.97 -7.54
CA GLY A 351 11.61 1.97 -7.16
C GLY A 351 11.03 0.58 -6.95
N SER A 352 11.50 -0.43 -7.69
CA SER A 352 11.14 -1.84 -7.48
C SER A 352 11.83 -2.44 -6.24
N LEU A 353 13.12 -2.16 -6.05
CA LEU A 353 13.92 -2.77 -4.98
C LEU A 353 13.73 -2.11 -3.60
N PHE A 354 13.22 -0.88 -3.55
CA PHE A 354 12.96 -0.14 -2.31
C PHE A 354 11.80 -0.69 -1.45
N PRO A 355 10.60 -1.02 -1.98
CA PRO A 355 9.51 -1.57 -1.18
C PRO A 355 9.68 -3.05 -0.83
N MET A 356 10.37 -3.85 -1.65
CA MET A 356 10.50 -5.30 -1.48
C MET A 356 10.97 -5.74 -0.08
N PRO A 357 12.04 -5.17 0.51
CA PRO A 357 12.51 -5.55 1.84
C PRO A 357 11.51 -5.17 2.95
N ARG A 358 10.69 -4.13 2.72
CA ARG A 358 9.71 -3.61 3.68
C ARG A 358 8.48 -4.52 3.78
N VAL A 359 8.00 -5.06 2.64
CA VAL A 359 6.93 -6.08 2.65
C VAL A 359 7.42 -7.38 3.31
N ILE A 360 8.64 -7.83 2.98
CA ILE A 360 9.24 -9.02 3.59
C ILE A 360 9.41 -8.82 5.11
N TYR A 361 9.86 -7.64 5.55
CA TYR A 361 9.95 -7.28 6.97
C TYR A 361 8.58 -7.31 7.66
N ALA A 362 7.54 -6.70 7.09
CA ALA A 362 6.20 -6.72 7.66
C ALA A 362 5.64 -8.15 7.81
N MET A 363 5.77 -8.98 6.78
CA MET A 363 5.31 -10.38 6.80
C MET A 363 6.11 -11.29 7.75
N SER A 364 7.41 -11.03 7.95
CA SER A 364 8.24 -11.81 8.89
C SER A 364 8.09 -11.35 10.34
N ARG A 365 7.90 -10.05 10.60
CA ARG A 365 7.47 -9.52 11.91
C ARG A 365 6.12 -10.11 12.34
N ASP A 366 5.20 -10.25 11.39
CA ASP A 366 3.88 -10.85 11.64
C ASP A 366 3.91 -12.40 11.74
N GLY A 367 5.09 -13.03 11.62
CA GLY A 367 5.28 -14.47 11.79
C GLY A 367 4.91 -15.33 10.58
N LEU A 368 4.51 -14.72 9.46
CA LEU A 368 4.08 -15.43 8.24
C LEU A 368 5.26 -15.88 7.36
N LEU A 369 6.41 -15.23 7.48
CA LEU A 369 7.69 -15.59 6.86
C LEU A 369 8.78 -15.83 7.91
N PHE A 370 9.86 -16.48 7.51
CA PHE A 370 10.97 -16.88 8.39
C PHE A 370 11.52 -15.70 9.21
N GLY A 371 11.59 -15.86 10.54
CA GLY A 371 11.92 -14.77 11.46
C GLY A 371 13.28 -14.09 11.24
N PHE A 372 14.26 -14.76 10.62
CA PHE A 372 15.55 -14.13 10.31
C PHE A 372 15.44 -12.95 9.31
N LEU A 373 14.34 -12.88 8.56
CA LEU A 373 14.09 -11.81 7.59
C LEU A 373 13.58 -10.51 8.24
N SER A 374 13.15 -10.54 9.50
CA SER A 374 12.71 -9.33 10.21
C SER A 374 13.87 -8.51 10.79
N HIS A 375 15.11 -9.00 10.71
CA HIS A 375 16.28 -8.36 11.32
C HIS A 375 16.61 -7.00 10.68
N VAL A 376 16.32 -5.92 11.41
CA VAL A 376 16.68 -4.54 11.04
C VAL A 376 18.15 -4.24 11.39
N SER A 377 18.86 -3.58 10.48
CA SER A 377 20.22 -3.08 10.71
C SER A 377 20.19 -1.80 11.55
N ALA A 378 20.88 -1.83 12.70
CA ALA A 378 20.96 -0.69 13.63
C ALA A 378 21.69 0.54 13.06
N ILE A 379 22.48 0.39 11.99
CA ILE A 379 23.21 1.50 11.35
C ILE A 379 22.35 2.20 10.29
N THR A 380 21.58 1.43 9.53
CA THR A 380 20.84 1.93 8.36
C THR A 380 19.34 2.10 8.61
N HIS A 381 18.83 1.57 9.73
CA HIS A 381 17.40 1.47 10.05
C HIS A 381 16.58 0.76 8.95
N THR A 382 17.20 -0.20 8.26
CA THR A 382 16.57 -0.97 7.16
C THR A 382 16.70 -2.49 7.39
N PRO A 383 15.75 -3.30 6.88
CA PRO A 383 15.83 -4.77 6.92
C PRO A 383 16.84 -5.28 5.86
N ALA A 384 18.13 -5.09 6.16
CA ALA A 384 19.23 -5.37 5.24
C ALA A 384 19.31 -6.85 4.83
N VAL A 385 18.97 -7.78 5.73
CA VAL A 385 18.95 -9.22 5.45
C VAL A 385 17.90 -9.56 4.38
N ALA A 386 16.67 -9.04 4.53
CA ALA A 386 15.63 -9.18 3.52
C ALA A 386 16.02 -8.55 2.18
N CYS A 387 16.71 -7.40 2.21
CA CYS A 387 17.21 -6.73 1.00
C CYS A 387 18.24 -7.57 0.23
N VAL A 388 19.27 -8.09 0.91
CA VAL A 388 20.29 -8.93 0.25
C VAL A 388 19.68 -10.23 -0.29
N VAL A 389 18.86 -10.93 0.50
CA VAL A 389 18.24 -12.21 0.07
C VAL A 389 17.34 -12.03 -1.15
N SER A 390 16.46 -11.01 -1.14
CA SER A 390 15.53 -10.75 -2.24
C SER A 390 16.22 -10.14 -3.47
N GLY A 391 17.20 -9.24 -3.28
CA GLY A 391 18.00 -8.67 -4.36
C GLY A 391 18.87 -9.71 -5.08
N CYS A 392 19.49 -10.65 -4.35
CA CYS A 392 20.20 -11.77 -4.97
C CYS A 392 19.25 -12.71 -5.75
N LEU A 393 18.02 -12.92 -5.29
CA LEU A 393 17.01 -13.70 -6.02
C LEU A 393 16.54 -12.95 -7.29
N ALA A 394 16.37 -11.62 -7.23
CA ALA A 394 16.06 -10.81 -8.41
C ALA A 394 17.20 -10.82 -9.44
N ALA A 395 18.46 -10.76 -8.99
CA ALA A 395 19.63 -10.87 -9.85
C ALA A 395 19.73 -12.25 -10.55
N LEU A 396 19.31 -13.33 -9.87
CA LEU A 396 19.21 -14.66 -10.47
C LEU A 396 18.07 -14.77 -11.50
N LEU A 397 16.95 -14.08 -11.31
CA LEU A 397 15.90 -13.99 -12.32
C LEU A 397 16.34 -13.15 -13.53
N ALA A 398 17.04 -12.04 -13.31
CA ALA A 398 17.61 -11.21 -14.38
C ALA A 398 18.61 -11.98 -15.26
N LEU A 399 19.37 -12.92 -14.68
CA LEU A 399 20.26 -13.81 -15.40
C LEU A 399 19.53 -14.82 -16.30
N LEU A 400 18.38 -15.35 -15.85
CA LEU A 400 17.79 -16.59 -16.37
C LEU A 400 16.46 -16.42 -17.12
N VAL A 401 15.86 -15.22 -17.11
CA VAL A 401 14.53 -14.97 -17.67
C VAL A 401 14.57 -13.76 -18.61
N SER A 402 13.97 -13.89 -19.78
CA SER A 402 13.91 -12.79 -20.75
C SER A 402 13.14 -11.58 -20.20
N LEU A 403 13.57 -10.36 -20.56
CA LEU A 403 12.87 -9.12 -20.20
C LEU A 403 11.38 -9.15 -20.59
N ARG A 404 11.07 -9.75 -21.74
CA ARG A 404 9.69 -9.96 -22.22
C ARG A 404 8.90 -10.89 -21.30
N ASP A 405 9.45 -12.04 -20.93
CA ASP A 405 8.79 -12.98 -20.03
C ASP A 405 8.62 -12.40 -18.61
N LEU A 406 9.56 -11.58 -18.14
CA LEU A 406 9.42 -10.83 -16.89
C LEU A 406 8.25 -9.83 -16.95
N ILE A 407 8.16 -9.01 -18.01
CA ILE A 407 7.05 -8.08 -18.24
C ILE A 407 5.71 -8.83 -18.33
N GLU A 408 5.63 -9.91 -19.13
CA GLU A 408 4.42 -10.74 -19.24
C GLU A 408 4.06 -11.48 -17.93
N MET A 409 4.99 -11.62 -16.96
CA MET A 409 4.76 -12.24 -15.66
C MET A 409 4.36 -11.28 -14.55
N MET A 410 4.86 -10.04 -14.52
CA MET A 410 4.54 -9.09 -13.45
C MET A 410 3.03 -8.80 -13.37
N SER A 411 2.42 -8.47 -14.51
CA SER A 411 1.08 -7.86 -14.54
C SER A 411 -0.02 -8.70 -13.91
N ILE A 412 0.07 -10.03 -13.88
CA ILE A 412 -0.97 -10.88 -13.26
C ILE A 412 -1.00 -10.73 -11.73
N GLY A 413 0.16 -10.60 -11.07
CA GLY A 413 0.25 -10.44 -9.62
C GLY A 413 -0.32 -9.08 -9.20
N THR A 414 0.12 -8.02 -9.88
CA THR A 414 -0.36 -6.65 -9.65
C THR A 414 -1.85 -6.48 -9.92
N LEU A 415 -2.37 -7.02 -11.04
CA LEU A 415 -3.80 -6.94 -11.35
C LEU A 415 -4.64 -7.61 -10.26
N LEU A 416 -4.18 -8.72 -9.69
CA LEU A 416 -4.83 -9.41 -8.57
C LEU A 416 -4.73 -8.61 -7.26
N ALA A 417 -3.56 -8.02 -6.95
CA ALA A 417 -3.42 -7.13 -5.80
C ALA A 417 -4.37 -5.92 -5.93
N TYR A 418 -4.50 -5.34 -7.13
CA TYR A 418 -5.31 -4.18 -7.40
C TYR A 418 -6.82 -4.49 -7.35
N THR A 419 -7.29 -5.62 -7.92
CA THR A 419 -8.70 -6.05 -7.72
C THR A 419 -9.02 -6.20 -6.24
N LEU A 420 -8.09 -6.77 -5.46
CA LEU A 420 -8.34 -7.04 -4.06
C LEU A 420 -8.29 -5.79 -3.19
N VAL A 421 -7.45 -4.78 -3.47
CA VAL A 421 -7.52 -3.48 -2.78
C VAL A 421 -8.85 -2.77 -3.08
N SER A 422 -9.36 -2.84 -4.33
CA SER A 422 -10.71 -2.36 -4.64
C SER A 422 -11.80 -3.13 -3.87
N VAL A 423 -11.67 -4.46 -3.71
CA VAL A 423 -12.54 -5.24 -2.81
C VAL A 423 -12.45 -4.72 -1.36
N CYS A 424 -11.24 -4.51 -0.82
CA CYS A 424 -11.04 -4.12 0.57
C CYS A 424 -11.61 -2.73 0.90
N VAL A 425 -11.47 -1.75 -0.01
CA VAL A 425 -12.17 -0.44 0.08
C VAL A 425 -13.68 -0.65 0.11
N LEU A 426 -14.21 -1.54 -0.75
CA LEU A 426 -15.64 -1.81 -0.82
C LEU A 426 -16.16 -2.55 0.44
N LEU A 427 -15.35 -3.36 1.12
CA LEU A 427 -15.74 -3.97 2.40
C LEU A 427 -15.81 -2.92 3.53
N LEU A 428 -14.73 -2.12 3.70
CA LEU A 428 -14.62 -1.10 4.75
C LEU A 428 -15.57 0.11 4.60
N ARG A 429 -16.38 0.13 3.54
CA ARG A 429 -17.42 1.15 3.31
C ARG A 429 -18.80 0.77 3.86
N TYR A 430 -19.03 -0.51 4.15
CA TYR A 430 -20.34 -1.03 4.61
C TYR A 430 -20.24 -1.97 5.83
N GLN A 431 -19.04 -2.15 6.37
CA GLN A 431 -18.83 -2.70 7.72
C GLN A 431 -19.20 -1.64 8.78
N PRO A 432 -19.66 -2.05 9.98
CA PRO A 432 -19.85 -1.14 11.10
C PRO A 432 -18.50 -0.52 11.50
N ASP A 433 -18.52 0.74 11.94
CA ASP A 433 -17.38 1.31 12.63
C ASP A 433 -17.22 0.61 13.99
N GLU A 434 -15.99 0.18 14.32
CA GLU A 434 -15.64 -0.28 15.68
C GLU A 434 -15.65 0.96 16.59
N GLU A 435 -16.78 1.20 17.28
CA GLU A 435 -16.88 2.22 18.33
C GLU A 435 -15.94 1.82 19.47
N SER A 436 -14.99 2.71 19.80
CA SER A 436 -14.16 2.57 20.99
C SER A 436 -14.99 2.90 22.22
N ASP A 437 -15.29 1.90 23.06
CA ASP A 437 -15.93 2.13 24.36
C ASP A 437 -15.12 3.14 25.17
N GLY A 438 -15.67 4.35 25.32
CA GLY A 438 -14.93 5.51 25.80
C GLY A 438 -15.84 6.71 25.97
N HIS A 439 -16.37 6.88 27.19
CA HIS A 439 -17.21 7.99 27.63
C HIS A 439 -18.53 8.17 26.86
N GLN A 440 -19.50 7.31 27.18
CA GLN A 440 -20.89 7.74 27.22
C GLN A 440 -21.02 8.87 28.27
N PHE A 441 -21.02 10.12 27.81
CA PHE A 441 -21.13 11.29 28.68
C PHE A 441 -22.59 11.44 29.14
N ASP A 442 -22.90 10.95 30.33
CA ASP A 442 -24.23 11.05 30.93
C ASP A 442 -24.45 12.49 31.45
N PRO A 443 -25.40 13.28 30.91
CA PRO A 443 -25.63 14.67 31.31
C PRO A 443 -26.48 14.72 32.59
N GLY A 444 -26.03 14.03 33.65
CA GLY A 444 -26.86 13.63 34.78
C GLY A 444 -26.46 14.16 36.16
N GLU A 445 -25.21 14.60 36.37
CA GLU A 445 -24.72 15.07 37.68
C GLU A 445 -23.60 16.14 37.56
N ASP A 446 -23.07 16.62 38.68
CA ASP A 446 -22.00 17.64 38.80
C ASP A 446 -22.30 19.07 38.26
N ALA A 447 -23.33 19.70 38.83
CA ALA A 447 -23.59 21.14 38.69
C ALA A 447 -23.76 21.88 40.05
N VAL A 448 -22.99 21.51 41.09
CA VAL A 448 -23.05 22.13 42.43
C VAL A 448 -21.67 22.43 43.01
N SER A 449 -21.05 23.55 42.62
CA SER A 449 -19.97 24.21 43.37
C SER A 449 -19.70 25.65 42.92
N ALA A 450 -19.48 26.53 43.92
CA ALA A 450 -18.72 27.80 43.86
C ALA A 450 -19.07 28.86 42.79
N ASP A 451 -19.97 29.78 43.18
CA ASP A 451 -20.05 31.16 42.67
C ASP A 451 -18.85 32.03 43.17
N VAL A 452 -18.79 33.30 42.74
CA VAL A 452 -18.01 34.49 43.17
C VAL A 452 -17.06 35.05 42.09
N GLY A 453 -17.44 36.18 41.47
CA GLY A 453 -16.62 36.88 40.46
C GLY A 453 -17.17 38.23 39.95
N ALA A 454 -17.71 39.08 40.82
CA ALA A 454 -18.60 40.21 40.48
C ALA A 454 -18.02 41.39 39.66
N ALA A 455 -18.81 41.87 38.68
CA ALA A 455 -18.99 43.29 38.29
C ALA A 455 -20.28 43.43 37.42
N GLN A 456 -21.39 43.95 37.93
CA GLN A 456 -21.81 45.36 37.89
C GLN A 456 -22.20 45.92 36.49
N THR A 457 -23.36 46.56 36.24
CA THR A 457 -24.71 46.64 36.89
C THR A 457 -25.59 47.63 36.08
N LYS A 458 -26.90 47.33 35.87
CA LYS A 458 -28.06 48.28 35.94
C LYS A 458 -28.14 49.48 34.96
N ASP A 459 -29.26 50.19 34.74
CA ASP A 459 -30.74 49.97 34.66
C ASP A 459 -31.20 50.87 33.44
N ASP A 460 -32.45 51.17 33.04
CA ASP A 460 -33.84 50.91 33.47
C ASP A 460 -34.82 51.13 32.27
N GLN A 461 -36.11 50.80 32.44
CA GLN A 461 -37.31 51.27 31.70
C GLN A 461 -37.52 50.90 30.20
N VAL A 462 -38.67 50.45 29.67
CA VAL A 462 -40.12 50.41 30.02
C VAL A 462 -40.99 51.53 29.38
N LEU A 463 -42.09 51.10 28.69
CA LEU A 463 -43.34 51.79 28.26
C LEU A 463 -43.49 52.56 26.91
N ILE A 464 -44.61 52.24 26.23
CA ILE A 464 -45.48 53.06 25.32
C ILE A 464 -44.92 53.45 23.92
N GLY A 465 -45.67 53.38 22.80
CA GLY A 465 -47.02 52.80 22.56
C GLY A 465 -47.85 53.51 21.46
N GLY A 466 -48.68 52.76 20.71
CA GLY A 466 -49.61 53.25 19.68
C GLY A 466 -49.01 53.45 18.27
N SER A 467 -49.77 53.46 17.17
CA SER A 467 -51.22 53.17 16.98
C SER A 467 -51.59 52.97 15.49
N ASP A 468 -52.55 52.07 15.23
CA ASP A 468 -53.57 52.03 14.15
C ASP A 468 -53.20 52.13 12.64
N ALA A 469 -53.58 51.09 11.87
CA ALA A 469 -54.39 51.21 10.62
C ALA A 469 -54.82 49.82 10.03
N ASP A 470 -56.14 49.65 9.83
CA ASP A 470 -56.90 48.90 8.79
C ASP A 470 -56.46 47.56 8.12
N GLY A 471 -57.45 46.80 7.60
CA GLY A 471 -57.30 46.28 6.23
C GLY A 471 -57.56 44.79 5.90
N SER A 472 -58.64 44.18 6.41
CA SER A 472 -59.25 42.90 5.97
C SER A 472 -58.80 42.18 4.65
N ALA A 473 -58.48 40.88 4.79
CA ALA A 473 -58.94 39.74 3.96
C ALA A 473 -58.35 39.41 2.55
N SER A 474 -57.64 38.26 2.51
CA SER A 474 -57.88 37.08 1.64
C SER A 474 -57.18 36.88 0.26
N TYR A 475 -56.92 35.59 -0.03
CA TYR A 475 -56.61 34.89 -1.29
C TYR A 475 -55.19 34.90 -1.93
N HIS A 476 -54.64 33.67 -1.98
CA HIS A 476 -53.85 33.01 -3.04
C HIS A 476 -52.59 33.63 -3.68
N ALA A 477 -51.50 32.87 -3.48
CA ALA A 477 -50.59 32.31 -4.49
C ALA A 477 -49.55 33.22 -5.20
N GLY A 478 -48.29 32.77 -5.13
CA GLY A 478 -47.10 33.38 -5.73
C GLY A 478 -45.92 33.17 -4.77
N GLY A 479 -44.93 32.37 -5.17
CA GLY A 479 -43.78 32.03 -4.32
C GLY A 479 -42.47 32.64 -4.82
N THR A 480 -41.46 32.70 -3.96
CA THR A 480 -40.04 32.86 -4.34
C THR A 480 -39.13 32.34 -3.22
N GLU A 481 -37.83 32.23 -3.50
CA GLU A 481 -36.85 31.42 -2.77
C GLU A 481 -36.29 32.02 -1.47
N GLY A 482 -35.59 31.18 -0.69
CA GLY A 482 -34.77 31.54 0.48
C GLY A 482 -35.34 31.01 1.82
N ASP A 483 -34.54 30.50 2.76
CA ASP A 483 -33.10 30.14 2.70
C ASP A 483 -32.74 29.18 3.87
N GLY A 484 -31.55 28.56 3.83
CA GLY A 484 -30.84 28.06 5.02
C GLY A 484 -30.87 26.56 5.36
N ASP A 485 -29.85 25.82 4.92
CA ASP A 485 -29.05 24.89 5.76
C ASP A 485 -27.69 24.61 5.08
N ASP A 486 -26.67 25.41 5.42
CA ASP A 486 -25.32 25.31 4.87
C ASP A 486 -24.42 24.41 5.75
N SER A 487 -24.60 23.09 5.63
CA SER A 487 -23.76 22.10 6.33
C SER A 487 -23.38 20.84 5.53
N ASP A 488 -23.93 20.66 4.32
CA ASP A 488 -23.86 19.41 3.54
C ASP A 488 -22.62 19.30 2.62
N PHE A 489 -21.42 19.54 3.16
CA PHE A 489 -20.15 19.33 2.45
C PHE A 489 -19.57 17.93 2.72
N HIS A 490 -19.27 17.20 1.64
CA HIS A 490 -18.68 15.84 1.56
C HIS A 490 -19.60 14.59 1.66
N THR A 491 -20.92 14.68 1.51
CA THR A 491 -21.78 13.53 1.15
C THR A 491 -21.66 13.16 -0.36
N GLY A 492 -20.43 12.81 -0.79
CA GLY A 492 -19.98 12.83 -2.19
C GLY A 492 -20.75 11.98 -3.20
N GLN A 493 -21.43 10.91 -2.78
CA GLN A 493 -22.26 10.08 -3.65
C GLN A 493 -23.60 10.76 -3.97
N ALA A 494 -24.25 11.33 -2.95
CA ALA A 494 -25.53 12.01 -3.09
C ALA A 494 -25.41 13.29 -3.92
N SER A 495 -24.40 14.13 -3.66
CA SER A 495 -24.25 15.42 -4.33
C SER A 495 -23.98 15.30 -5.84
N LEU A 496 -23.19 14.30 -6.28
CA LEU A 496 -22.92 14.07 -7.70
C LEU A 496 -24.12 13.48 -8.45
N LEU A 497 -24.82 12.48 -7.88
CA LEU A 497 -26.03 11.92 -8.50
C LEU A 497 -27.20 12.93 -8.52
N LYS A 498 -27.34 13.75 -7.46
CA LYS A 498 -28.30 14.86 -7.38
C LYS A 498 -28.00 15.95 -8.43
N ARG A 499 -26.72 16.24 -8.70
CA ARG A 499 -26.29 17.11 -9.82
C ARG A 499 -26.56 16.51 -11.21
N LEU A 500 -26.29 15.22 -11.41
CA LEU A 500 -26.39 14.57 -12.73
C LEU A 500 -27.83 14.21 -13.14
N LEU A 501 -28.69 13.81 -12.20
CA LEU A 501 -30.07 13.41 -12.49
C LEU A 501 -31.14 14.46 -12.15
N GLY A 502 -30.78 15.49 -11.37
CA GLY A 502 -31.72 16.53 -10.93
C GLY A 502 -32.95 15.94 -10.24
N GLY A 503 -34.14 16.34 -10.66
CA GLY A 503 -35.41 15.82 -10.11
C GLY A 503 -35.57 14.30 -10.21
N HIS A 504 -34.96 13.65 -11.20
CA HIS A 504 -35.01 12.18 -11.34
C HIS A 504 -34.23 11.45 -10.24
N TYR A 505 -33.34 12.13 -9.51
CA TYR A 505 -32.61 11.56 -8.38
C TYR A 505 -33.56 10.96 -7.33
N TYR A 506 -34.61 11.69 -6.93
CA TYR A 506 -35.57 11.20 -5.94
C TYR A 506 -36.42 10.04 -6.48
N THR A 507 -36.83 10.09 -7.74
CA THR A 507 -37.56 9.00 -8.40
C THR A 507 -36.70 7.74 -8.52
N LEU A 508 -35.40 7.89 -8.79
CA LEU A 508 -34.43 6.80 -8.81
C LEU A 508 -34.18 6.26 -7.40
N ARG A 509 -34.05 7.13 -6.39
CA ARG A 509 -33.85 6.78 -4.97
C ARG A 509 -34.97 5.86 -4.46
N LEU A 510 -36.22 6.19 -4.74
CA LEU A 510 -37.37 5.33 -4.41
C LEU A 510 -37.36 4.02 -5.22
N ARG A 511 -37.05 4.05 -6.52
CA ARG A 511 -37.03 2.84 -7.38
C ARG A 511 -35.91 1.86 -7.05
N LEU A 512 -34.78 2.34 -6.55
CA LEU A 512 -33.64 1.52 -6.12
C LEU A 512 -33.77 1.05 -4.66
N ALA A 513 -34.73 1.57 -3.88
CA ALA A 513 -34.82 1.35 -2.43
C ALA A 513 -33.49 1.67 -1.71
N MET A 514 -32.92 2.84 -2.02
CA MET A 514 -31.73 3.34 -1.32
C MET A 514 -32.01 3.49 0.19
N PRO A 515 -31.04 3.23 1.07
CA PRO A 515 -31.19 3.44 2.51
C PRO A 515 -31.44 4.92 2.87
N ASP A 516 -31.89 5.16 4.10
CA ASP A 516 -32.02 6.50 4.65
C ASP A 516 -30.70 7.06 5.18
N ALA A 517 -30.56 8.39 5.13
CA ALA A 517 -29.31 9.09 5.42
C ALA A 517 -28.83 8.95 6.89
N SER A 518 -29.72 8.48 7.78
CA SER A 518 -29.43 8.16 9.19
C SER A 518 -29.12 6.67 9.43
N ALA A 519 -29.29 5.80 8.43
CA ALA A 519 -29.02 4.37 8.58
C ALA A 519 -27.52 4.10 8.64
N ARG A 520 -27.04 3.52 9.75
CA ARG A 520 -25.65 3.08 9.93
C ARG A 520 -25.46 1.62 9.48
N PRO A 521 -24.25 1.23 9.01
CA PRO A 521 -23.92 -0.17 8.78
C PRO A 521 -23.95 -1.01 10.06
N THR A 522 -24.24 -2.29 9.90
CA THR A 522 -24.31 -3.29 10.97
C THR A 522 -23.47 -4.53 10.60
N PRO A 523 -23.17 -5.44 11.54
CA PRO A 523 -22.50 -6.70 11.21
C PRO A 523 -23.21 -7.53 10.11
N ILE A 524 -24.52 -7.33 9.92
CA ILE A 524 -25.31 -8.00 8.87
C ILE A 524 -25.10 -7.34 7.51
N THR A 525 -25.05 -6.00 7.42
CA THR A 525 -24.77 -5.30 6.15
C THR A 525 -23.35 -5.59 5.68
N GLY A 526 -22.36 -5.53 6.58
CA GLY A 526 -20.97 -5.85 6.27
C GLY A 526 -20.79 -7.29 5.74
N ARG A 527 -21.42 -8.28 6.40
CA ARG A 527 -21.43 -9.68 5.91
C ARG A 527 -22.15 -9.84 4.57
N THR A 528 -23.18 -9.04 4.30
CA THR A 528 -23.93 -9.04 3.04
C THR A 528 -23.09 -8.46 1.90
N VAL A 529 -22.51 -7.27 2.08
CA VAL A 529 -21.58 -6.66 1.09
C VAL A 529 -20.37 -7.55 0.85
N THR A 530 -19.82 -8.19 1.88
CA THR A 530 -18.69 -9.14 1.71
C THR A 530 -19.07 -10.29 0.76
N ARG A 531 -20.22 -10.93 0.98
CA ARG A 531 -20.72 -11.99 0.10
C ARG A 531 -21.01 -11.49 -1.32
N CYS A 532 -21.68 -10.34 -1.44
CA CYS A 532 -21.98 -9.75 -2.75
C CYS A 532 -20.72 -9.35 -3.52
N THR A 533 -19.69 -8.84 -2.85
CA THR A 533 -18.41 -8.40 -3.45
C THR A 533 -17.57 -9.58 -3.92
N LEU A 534 -17.45 -10.64 -3.11
CA LEU A 534 -16.76 -11.87 -3.53
C LEU A 534 -17.48 -12.55 -4.71
N LEU A 535 -18.81 -12.58 -4.69
CA LEU A 535 -19.60 -13.04 -5.84
C LEU A 535 -19.45 -12.13 -7.06
N PHE A 536 -19.33 -10.81 -6.90
CA PHE A 536 -19.09 -9.85 -7.99
C PHE A 536 -17.72 -10.08 -8.66
N PHE A 537 -16.66 -10.30 -7.87
CA PHE A 537 -15.34 -10.67 -8.41
C PHE A 537 -15.40 -11.98 -9.22
N LEU A 538 -15.97 -13.04 -8.63
CA LEU A 538 -16.08 -14.35 -9.29
C LEU A 538 -16.95 -14.29 -10.56
N THR A 539 -18.10 -13.62 -10.52
CA THR A 539 -18.97 -13.46 -11.70
C THR A 539 -18.37 -12.52 -12.75
N SER A 540 -17.52 -11.56 -12.38
CA SER A 540 -16.77 -10.73 -13.33
C SER A 540 -15.73 -11.56 -14.09
N PHE A 541 -14.98 -12.41 -13.39
CA PHE A 541 -14.00 -13.29 -14.02
C PHE A 541 -14.67 -14.31 -14.95
N LEU A 542 -15.79 -14.91 -14.51
CA LEU A 542 -16.60 -15.82 -15.34
C LEU A 542 -17.25 -15.12 -16.55
N LEU A 543 -17.75 -13.88 -16.39
CA LEU A 543 -18.26 -13.07 -17.50
C LEU A 543 -17.20 -12.91 -18.57
N TRP A 544 -16.03 -12.39 -18.22
CA TRP A 544 -14.97 -12.16 -19.20
C TRP A 544 -14.41 -13.45 -19.79
N SER A 545 -14.37 -14.54 -19.01
CA SER A 545 -14.01 -15.86 -19.54
C SER A 545 -15.02 -16.36 -20.58
N THR A 546 -16.33 -16.17 -20.37
CA THR A 546 -17.35 -16.57 -21.36
C THR A 546 -17.38 -15.66 -22.58
N VAL A 547 -17.07 -14.36 -22.42
CA VAL A 547 -16.90 -13.43 -23.55
C VAL A 547 -15.68 -13.80 -24.39
N ILE A 548 -14.49 -13.94 -23.80
CA ILE A 548 -13.24 -14.15 -24.55
C ILE A 548 -13.18 -15.55 -25.17
N PHE A 549 -13.44 -16.62 -24.40
CA PHE A 549 -13.31 -17.99 -24.92
C PHE A 549 -14.59 -18.53 -25.57
N GLY A 550 -15.76 -17.94 -25.26
CA GLY A 550 -17.04 -18.35 -25.85
C GLY A 550 -17.50 -17.46 -27.00
N VAL A 551 -17.51 -16.13 -26.83
CA VAL A 551 -18.07 -15.21 -27.83
C VAL A 551 -17.03 -14.75 -28.87
N GLU A 552 -15.82 -14.37 -28.46
CA GLU A 552 -14.77 -13.93 -29.40
C GLU A 552 -14.16 -15.10 -30.20
N GLN A 553 -14.06 -16.29 -29.60
CA GLN A 553 -13.41 -17.47 -30.19
C GLN A 553 -14.38 -18.58 -30.66
N GLY A 554 -15.64 -18.55 -30.22
CA GLY A 554 -16.63 -19.57 -30.57
C GLY A 554 -17.27 -19.36 -31.94
N THR A 555 -17.78 -20.44 -32.53
CA THR A 555 -18.48 -20.41 -33.83
C THR A 555 -19.86 -21.07 -33.75
N GLY A 556 -20.83 -20.54 -34.50
CA GLY A 556 -22.17 -21.12 -34.61
C GLY A 556 -22.97 -21.07 -33.31
N ALA A 557 -23.76 -22.12 -33.04
CA ALA A 557 -24.68 -22.15 -31.89
C ALA A 557 -23.99 -22.02 -30.52
N GLY A 558 -22.72 -22.46 -30.40
CA GLY A 558 -21.94 -22.30 -29.17
C GLY A 558 -21.70 -20.84 -28.79
N ALA A 559 -21.37 -19.99 -29.78
CA ALA A 559 -21.17 -18.55 -29.58
C ALA A 559 -22.48 -17.84 -29.16
N VAL A 560 -23.62 -18.25 -29.72
CA VAL A 560 -24.94 -17.72 -29.35
C VAL A 560 -25.29 -18.09 -27.90
N PHE A 561 -25.04 -19.36 -27.51
CA PHE A 561 -25.25 -19.80 -26.13
C PHE A 561 -24.32 -19.06 -25.15
N SER A 562 -23.04 -18.91 -25.47
CA SER A 562 -22.10 -18.18 -24.60
C SER A 562 -22.49 -16.70 -24.47
N GLY A 563 -22.97 -16.07 -25.55
CA GLY A 563 -23.50 -14.70 -25.52
C GLY A 563 -24.72 -14.55 -24.61
N LEU A 564 -25.63 -15.54 -24.61
CA LEU A 564 -26.76 -15.58 -23.68
C LEU A 564 -26.31 -15.82 -22.22
N THR A 565 -25.29 -16.65 -21.98
CA THR A 565 -24.73 -16.78 -20.63
C THR A 565 -24.01 -15.51 -20.17
N ALA A 566 -23.33 -14.79 -21.07
CA ALA A 566 -22.66 -13.53 -20.76
C ALA A 566 -23.67 -12.42 -20.42
N THR A 567 -24.79 -12.29 -21.13
CA THR A 567 -25.82 -11.30 -20.76
C THR A 567 -26.51 -11.63 -19.44
N LEU A 568 -26.71 -12.91 -19.13
CA LEU A 568 -27.20 -13.35 -17.80
C LEU A 568 -26.17 -13.04 -16.69
N MET A 569 -24.87 -13.28 -16.93
CA MET A 569 -23.80 -12.91 -15.99
C MET A 569 -23.73 -11.39 -15.77
N ALA A 570 -23.80 -10.59 -16.84
CA ALA A 570 -23.86 -9.13 -16.74
C ALA A 570 -25.10 -8.63 -15.96
N GLY A 571 -26.27 -9.26 -16.17
CA GLY A 571 -27.46 -9.01 -15.37
C GLY A 571 -27.28 -9.37 -13.88
N SER A 572 -26.54 -10.46 -13.59
CA SER A 572 -26.22 -10.85 -12.21
C SER A 572 -25.27 -9.87 -11.52
N LEU A 573 -24.26 -9.36 -12.24
CA LEU A 573 -23.35 -8.32 -11.77
C LEU A 573 -24.07 -7.00 -11.48
N ALA A 574 -24.97 -6.58 -12.38
CA ALA A 574 -25.82 -5.41 -12.16
C ALA A 574 -26.72 -5.59 -10.92
N LYS A 575 -27.30 -6.77 -10.73
CA LYS A 575 -28.09 -7.09 -9.52
C LYS A 575 -27.24 -7.03 -8.25
N LEU A 576 -26.05 -7.64 -8.25
CA LEU A 576 -25.13 -7.61 -7.11
C LEU A 576 -24.72 -6.17 -6.75
N LEU A 577 -24.42 -5.34 -7.75
CA LEU A 577 -24.10 -3.93 -7.56
C LEU A 577 -25.29 -3.16 -6.97
N ILE A 578 -26.52 -3.39 -7.44
CA ILE A 578 -27.74 -2.80 -6.86
C ILE A 578 -27.91 -3.25 -5.39
N THR A 579 -27.67 -4.52 -5.06
CA THR A 579 -27.78 -5.02 -3.68
C THR A 579 -26.73 -4.39 -2.74
N ILE A 580 -25.54 -4.03 -3.25
CA ILE A 580 -24.52 -3.29 -2.50
C ILE A 580 -24.95 -1.82 -2.31
N ILE A 581 -25.45 -1.18 -3.37
CA ILE A 581 -26.02 0.19 -3.35
C ILE A 581 -27.20 0.33 -2.36
N GLN A 582 -27.90 -0.77 -2.06
CA GLN A 582 -29.00 -0.83 -1.08
C GLN A 582 -28.53 -0.94 0.39
N GLN A 583 -27.23 -1.09 0.65
CA GLN A 583 -26.71 -1.16 2.03
C GLN A 583 -26.29 0.23 2.54
N PRO A 584 -26.47 0.54 3.84
CA PRO A 584 -25.99 1.79 4.45
C PRO A 584 -24.45 1.86 4.53
N GLU A 585 -23.90 3.04 4.25
CA GLU A 585 -22.45 3.31 4.24
C GLU A 585 -21.92 3.83 5.59
N SER A 586 -20.65 3.58 5.88
CA SER A 586 -19.94 4.05 7.07
C SER A 586 -19.90 5.59 7.13
N GLY A 587 -20.35 6.18 8.24
CA GLY A 587 -20.37 7.65 8.44
C GLY A 587 -18.98 8.27 8.70
N ARG A 588 -17.96 7.45 8.96
CA ARG A 588 -16.58 7.85 9.26
C ARG A 588 -15.97 8.73 8.17
N ARG A 589 -15.75 10.01 8.48
CA ARG A 589 -15.05 10.97 7.63
C ARG A 589 -13.55 10.66 7.58
N LEU A 590 -12.94 10.86 6.42
CA LEU A 590 -11.51 10.61 6.15
C LEU A 590 -10.92 11.80 5.38
N PRO A 591 -9.64 12.17 5.58
CA PRO A 591 -8.97 13.25 4.83
C PRO A 591 -8.97 13.09 3.30
N TYR A 592 -9.10 11.85 2.81
CA TYR A 592 -9.39 11.56 1.41
C TYR A 592 -10.40 10.40 1.33
N MET A 593 -11.24 10.45 0.30
CA MET A 593 -12.25 9.45 -0.01
C MET A 593 -12.30 9.21 -1.52
N ALA A 594 -12.38 7.95 -1.94
CA ALA A 594 -12.58 7.58 -3.32
C ALA A 594 -13.96 8.10 -3.81
N PRO A 595 -14.03 8.92 -4.87
CA PRO A 595 -15.30 9.34 -5.43
C PRO A 595 -16.07 8.15 -6.00
N CYS A 596 -17.40 8.23 -5.98
CA CYS A 596 -18.29 7.29 -6.66
C CYS A 596 -18.09 5.81 -6.28
N VAL A 597 -17.75 5.50 -5.02
CA VAL A 597 -18.08 4.20 -4.42
C VAL A 597 -19.60 3.98 -4.54
N PRO A 598 -20.11 2.76 -4.83
CA PRO A 598 -19.37 1.51 -5.10
C PRO A 598 -18.90 1.33 -6.56
N PHE A 599 -19.26 2.25 -7.46
CA PHE A 599 -18.99 2.15 -8.91
C PHE A 599 -17.50 2.14 -9.26
N VAL A 600 -16.66 2.96 -8.63
CA VAL A 600 -15.21 3.01 -8.93
C VAL A 600 -14.51 1.69 -8.54
N PRO A 601 -14.67 1.15 -7.31
CA PRO A 601 -14.18 -0.19 -6.99
C PRO A 601 -14.73 -1.30 -7.90
N ALA A 602 -16.03 -1.27 -8.23
CA ALA A 602 -16.65 -2.24 -9.13
C ALA A 602 -16.06 -2.17 -10.56
N ALA A 603 -15.80 -0.97 -11.08
CA ALA A 603 -15.17 -0.76 -12.38
C ALA A 603 -13.71 -1.25 -12.40
N ALA A 604 -12.93 -0.98 -11.35
CA ALA A 604 -11.58 -1.52 -11.19
C ALA A 604 -11.58 -3.06 -11.21
N ILE A 605 -12.50 -3.69 -10.46
CA ILE A 605 -12.66 -5.15 -10.44
C ILE A 605 -13.02 -5.68 -11.84
N LEU A 606 -13.96 -5.06 -12.55
CA LEU A 606 -14.36 -5.46 -13.91
C LEU A 606 -13.20 -5.35 -14.90
N VAL A 607 -12.48 -4.22 -14.92
CA VAL A 607 -11.42 -3.96 -15.91
C VAL A 607 -10.19 -4.82 -15.64
N ASN A 608 -9.74 -4.92 -14.38
CA ASN A 608 -8.57 -5.73 -14.06
C ASN A 608 -8.83 -7.23 -14.31
N SER A 609 -10.07 -7.71 -14.06
CA SER A 609 -10.47 -9.08 -14.40
C SER A 609 -10.44 -9.37 -15.90
N TYR A 610 -10.78 -8.40 -16.75
CA TYR A 610 -10.62 -8.51 -18.21
C TYR A 610 -9.15 -8.60 -18.62
N LEU A 611 -8.31 -7.70 -18.09
CA LEU A 611 -6.88 -7.63 -18.44
C LEU A 611 -6.14 -8.92 -18.05
N MET A 612 -6.43 -9.51 -16.88
CA MET A 612 -5.85 -10.80 -16.46
C MET A 612 -6.15 -11.96 -17.44
N LEU A 613 -7.29 -11.91 -18.14
CA LEU A 613 -7.69 -12.94 -19.11
C LEU A 613 -7.16 -12.69 -20.54
N LYS A 614 -6.56 -11.53 -20.81
CA LYS A 614 -5.82 -11.24 -22.06
C LYS A 614 -4.30 -11.50 -21.94
N LEU A 615 -3.81 -11.88 -20.76
CA LEU A 615 -2.43 -12.34 -20.55
C LEU A 615 -2.21 -13.77 -21.09
N SER A 616 -0.95 -14.16 -21.24
CA SER A 616 -0.61 -15.46 -21.86
C SER A 616 -0.95 -16.67 -20.96
N PRO A 617 -1.29 -17.85 -21.53
CA PRO A 617 -1.46 -19.07 -20.73
C PRO A 617 -0.19 -19.50 -19.98
N LEU A 618 0.99 -19.12 -20.46
CA LEU A 618 2.27 -19.37 -19.77
C LEU A 618 2.46 -18.47 -18.55
N THR A 619 1.97 -17.23 -18.59
CA THR A 619 1.89 -16.35 -17.42
C THR A 619 1.09 -17.01 -16.30
N TRP A 620 -0.09 -17.55 -16.63
CA TRP A 620 -0.95 -18.28 -15.69
C TRP A 620 -0.29 -19.54 -15.11
N ALA A 621 0.41 -20.32 -15.94
CA ALA A 621 1.14 -21.50 -15.48
C ALA A 621 2.27 -21.14 -14.49
N ARG A 622 3.10 -20.13 -14.81
CA ARG A 622 4.21 -19.68 -13.96
C ARG A 622 3.70 -19.06 -12.65
N PHE A 623 2.65 -18.24 -12.72
CA PHE A 623 1.98 -17.68 -11.54
C PHE A 623 1.43 -18.77 -10.61
N THR A 624 0.82 -19.81 -11.19
CA THR A 624 0.31 -20.96 -10.41
C THR A 624 1.43 -21.69 -9.66
N VAL A 625 2.61 -21.85 -10.26
CA VAL A 625 3.79 -22.43 -9.59
C VAL A 625 4.27 -21.53 -8.45
N TRP A 626 4.34 -20.21 -8.65
CA TRP A 626 4.72 -19.27 -7.58
C TRP A 626 3.74 -19.30 -6.40
N CYS A 627 2.42 -19.27 -6.69
CA CYS A 627 1.38 -19.39 -5.68
C CYS A 627 1.47 -20.71 -4.90
N PHE A 628 1.79 -21.82 -5.58
CA PHE A 628 1.99 -23.12 -4.92
C PHE A 628 3.17 -23.11 -3.94
N ILE A 629 4.30 -22.48 -4.30
CA ILE A 629 5.46 -22.31 -3.41
C ILE A 629 5.06 -21.51 -2.16
N GLY A 630 4.34 -20.40 -2.32
CA GLY A 630 3.85 -19.59 -1.20
C GLY A 630 2.90 -20.35 -0.28
N LEU A 631 1.92 -21.06 -0.86
CA LEU A 631 0.97 -21.89 -0.10
C LEU A 631 1.69 -22.98 0.71
N LEU A 632 2.76 -23.57 0.18
CA LEU A 632 3.60 -24.54 0.89
C LEU A 632 4.33 -23.87 2.07
N ILE A 633 4.95 -22.70 1.87
CA ILE A 633 5.62 -21.93 2.93
C ILE A 633 4.63 -21.57 4.06
N TYR A 634 3.43 -21.08 3.71
CA TYR A 634 2.42 -20.73 4.70
C TYR A 634 1.91 -21.97 5.46
N ALA A 635 1.60 -23.07 4.78
CA ALA A 635 1.12 -24.30 5.41
C ALA A 635 2.17 -24.98 6.32
N CYS A 636 3.45 -24.92 5.95
CA CYS A 636 4.55 -25.54 6.71
C CYS A 636 5.10 -24.64 7.83
N TYR A 637 5.04 -23.32 7.70
CA TYR A 637 5.63 -22.37 8.66
C TYR A 637 4.62 -21.35 9.18
N GLY A 638 4.00 -20.56 8.28
CA GLY A 638 3.21 -19.36 8.64
C GLY A 638 2.00 -19.65 9.56
N VAL A 639 1.24 -20.71 9.27
CA VAL A 639 0.08 -21.15 10.09
C VAL A 639 0.46 -21.47 11.54
N TRP A 640 1.73 -21.80 11.80
CA TRP A 640 2.22 -22.21 13.12
C TRP A 640 2.94 -21.10 13.89
N HIS A 641 3.45 -20.09 13.19
CA HIS A 641 4.27 -19.00 13.73
C HIS A 641 3.63 -17.61 13.64
N SER A 642 2.46 -17.46 13.01
CA SER A 642 1.69 -16.22 13.00
C SER A 642 1.57 -15.60 14.40
N ALA A 643 1.83 -14.29 14.50
CA ALA A 643 1.67 -13.54 15.74
C ALA A 643 0.23 -13.64 16.30
N LEU A 644 -0.79 -13.76 15.45
CA LEU A 644 -2.17 -13.96 15.89
C LEU A 644 -2.46 -15.36 16.45
N GLU A 645 -1.57 -16.33 16.25
CA GLU A 645 -1.65 -17.66 16.86
C GLU A 645 -0.76 -17.77 18.10
N LEU A 646 0.35 -17.04 18.17
CA LEU A 646 1.14 -16.88 19.40
C LEU A 646 0.32 -16.15 20.47
N ASN A 647 -0.15 -14.93 20.18
CA ASN A 647 -0.93 -14.11 21.12
C ASN A 647 -2.23 -14.83 21.56
N ALA A 648 -2.88 -15.59 20.66
CA ALA A 648 -4.07 -16.37 21.02
C ALA A 648 -3.76 -17.56 21.96
N ARG A 649 -2.58 -18.20 21.81
CA ARG A 649 -2.12 -19.24 22.74
C ARG A 649 -1.74 -18.64 24.11
N GLU A 650 -1.12 -17.47 24.12
CA GLU A 650 -0.80 -16.74 25.35
C GLU A 650 -2.08 -16.32 26.09
N GLN A 651 -3.07 -15.75 25.39
CA GLN A 651 -4.38 -15.43 25.97
C GLN A 651 -5.09 -16.68 26.51
N GLN A 652 -5.03 -17.82 25.81
CA GLN A 652 -5.58 -19.09 26.30
C GLN A 652 -4.81 -19.62 27.53
N ALA A 653 -3.48 -19.50 27.55
CA ALA A 653 -2.67 -19.86 28.71
C ALA A 653 -3.00 -18.99 29.92
N HIS A 654 -3.07 -17.66 29.75
CA HIS A 654 -3.48 -16.73 30.80
C HIS A 654 -4.89 -17.02 31.32
N ALA A 655 -5.88 -17.19 30.44
CA ALA A 655 -7.25 -17.57 30.84
C ALA A 655 -7.27 -18.88 31.65
N SER A 656 -6.53 -19.91 31.19
CA SER A 656 -6.41 -21.18 31.93
C SER A 656 -5.66 -21.06 33.25
N SER A 657 -4.84 -20.02 33.44
CA SER A 657 -4.16 -19.75 34.73
C SER A 657 -5.08 -19.03 35.71
N TYR A 658 -5.90 -18.07 35.26
CA TYR A 658 -6.93 -17.43 36.10
C TYR A 658 -8.00 -18.42 36.54
N GLN A 659 -8.54 -19.21 35.61
CA GLN A 659 -9.57 -20.21 35.94
C GLN A 659 -9.07 -21.29 36.93
N ARG A 660 -7.75 -21.49 37.01
CA ARG A 660 -7.10 -22.37 38.00
C ARG A 660 -6.90 -21.71 39.37
N TYR A 661 -6.94 -20.38 39.47
CA TYR A 661 -7.02 -19.68 40.75
C TYR A 661 -8.47 -19.67 41.27
N ASP A 662 -9.47 -19.51 40.40
CA ASP A 662 -10.89 -19.58 40.79
C ASP A 662 -11.28 -21.00 41.27
N ASP A 663 -10.87 -22.06 40.57
CA ASP A 663 -11.02 -23.47 41.02
C ASP A 663 -10.38 -23.72 42.42
N HIS A 664 -9.45 -22.87 42.87
CA HIS A 664 -8.81 -22.96 44.19
C HIS A 664 -9.41 -22.00 45.24
N LEU A 665 -10.45 -21.24 44.89
CA LEU A 665 -11.30 -20.48 45.83
C LEU A 665 -12.64 -21.20 46.07
N ASP A 666 -13.22 -21.83 45.04
CA ASP A 666 -14.45 -22.61 45.16
C ASP A 666 -14.26 -23.96 45.93
N ASP A 667 -13.02 -24.44 46.08
CA ASP A 667 -12.66 -25.64 46.87
C ASP A 667 -12.57 -25.37 48.40
N ASP A 668 -12.69 -24.11 48.86
CA ASP A 668 -12.65 -23.70 50.29
C ASP A 668 -14.06 -23.38 50.87
N ASP A 669 -15.11 -23.99 50.29
CA ASP A 669 -16.50 -23.76 50.68
C ASP A 669 -16.89 -24.46 52.01
N GLY A 670 -16.58 -23.81 53.14
CA GLY A 670 -17.37 -23.98 54.35
C GLY A 670 -16.65 -23.94 55.70
N ASP A 671 -16.26 -22.75 56.16
CA ASP A 671 -16.19 -22.46 57.60
C ASP A 671 -17.13 -21.29 57.97
N VAL A 672 -18.09 -21.56 58.86
CA VAL A 672 -19.18 -20.62 59.18
C VAL A 672 -18.67 -19.60 60.19
N PHE A 673 -18.52 -18.34 59.76
CA PHE A 673 -18.19 -17.20 60.65
C PHE A 673 -19.11 -17.17 61.88
N PRO A 674 -18.59 -17.40 63.10
CA PRO A 674 -19.36 -17.20 64.32
C PRO A 674 -19.44 -15.70 64.60
N THR A 675 -20.65 -15.15 64.59
CA THR A 675 -20.91 -13.79 65.10
C THR A 675 -20.89 -13.83 66.63
N ASP A 676 -19.70 -13.76 67.22
CA ASP A 676 -19.52 -13.69 68.68
C ASP A 676 -19.19 -12.25 69.10
N ASP A 677 -20.22 -11.51 69.53
CA ASP A 677 -20.08 -10.16 70.09
C ASP A 677 -19.36 -10.22 71.44
N ASN A 678 -18.02 -10.09 71.45
CA ASN A 678 -17.24 -9.35 72.46
C ASN A 678 -15.72 -9.56 72.27
N LEU A 679 -14.97 -8.48 72.07
CA LEU A 679 -13.71 -8.18 72.79
C LEU A 679 -13.21 -6.76 72.47
N GLN A 680 -12.63 -6.09 73.46
CA GLN A 680 -11.97 -4.79 73.32
C GLN A 680 -10.46 -4.97 73.03
N PRO A 681 -9.76 -3.96 72.49
CA PRO A 681 -8.45 -4.19 71.86
C PRO A 681 -7.31 -4.37 72.86
N GLU A 682 -6.40 -5.30 72.53
CA GLU A 682 -5.00 -5.27 73.01
C GLU A 682 -4.08 -4.88 71.85
N GLU A 683 -3.10 -4.03 72.14
CA GLU A 683 -2.06 -3.59 71.20
C GLU A 683 -1.07 -4.73 70.91
N ARG A 684 -0.45 -4.72 69.72
CA ARG A 684 0.75 -5.54 69.46
C ARG A 684 1.66 -4.91 68.42
N ASP A 685 2.92 -4.74 68.79
CA ASP A 685 3.91 -3.97 68.04
C ASP A 685 4.31 -4.56 66.67
N GLU A 686 4.75 -3.67 65.78
CA GLU A 686 5.28 -3.96 64.46
C GLU A 686 6.55 -4.83 64.46
N LYS A 687 6.72 -5.66 63.43
CA LYS A 687 8.05 -5.97 62.85
C LYS A 687 7.98 -6.00 61.31
N PRO A 688 9.02 -5.52 60.61
CA PRO A 688 8.91 -5.11 59.21
C PRO A 688 9.07 -6.26 58.19
N TYR A 689 8.59 -5.99 56.97
CA TYR A 689 8.80 -6.79 55.77
C TYR A 689 10.29 -7.01 55.45
N GLN A 690 10.61 -8.15 54.84
CA GLN A 690 11.91 -8.42 54.22
C GLN A 690 11.70 -8.97 52.80
N GLY A 691 12.15 -8.24 51.79
CA GLY A 691 11.89 -8.54 50.38
C GLY A 691 12.71 -9.71 49.83
N TRP A 692 12.25 -10.28 48.72
CA TRP A 692 12.97 -11.30 47.94
C TRP A 692 13.64 -10.68 46.70
N SER A 693 14.83 -11.18 46.37
CA SER A 693 15.65 -10.76 45.23
C SER A 693 15.92 -11.95 44.28
N ALA A 694 16.35 -11.65 43.05
CA ALA A 694 16.50 -12.63 41.98
C ALA A 694 17.55 -13.74 42.26
N PRO A 695 17.38 -14.96 41.70
CA PRO A 695 18.33 -16.06 41.85
C PRO A 695 19.44 -16.07 40.79
N GLU A 696 20.66 -16.40 41.19
CA GLU A 696 21.78 -16.77 40.31
C GLU A 696 22.24 -18.22 40.54
N GLU A 697 22.99 -18.77 39.57
CA GLU A 697 23.13 -20.21 39.35
C GLU A 697 24.20 -20.93 40.20
N ARG A 698 23.93 -22.21 40.51
CA ARG A 698 24.93 -23.29 40.65
C ARG A 698 24.28 -24.61 40.19
N GLY A 699 24.91 -25.51 39.43
CA GLY A 699 26.26 -25.53 38.84
C GLY A 699 26.74 -26.99 38.72
N TYR A 700 27.56 -27.36 37.71
CA TYR A 700 27.97 -28.77 37.52
C TYR A 700 29.40 -29.02 36.98
N HIS A 701 30.08 -29.97 37.64
CA HIS A 701 31.21 -30.80 37.19
C HIS A 701 32.62 -30.17 37.00
N GLN A 702 33.62 -31.07 36.84
CA GLN A 702 35.02 -30.93 37.27
C GLN A 702 35.96 -31.87 36.48
N HIS A 703 37.28 -31.63 36.54
CA HIS A 703 38.42 -32.33 35.88
C HIS A 703 38.71 -31.88 34.42
N GLN A 704 39.96 -31.86 33.91
CA GLN A 704 41.26 -32.32 34.44
C GLN A 704 42.47 -31.62 33.75
N GLN A 705 43.52 -31.21 34.51
CA GLN A 705 44.92 -30.95 34.05
C GLN A 705 45.11 -29.84 32.95
N GLN A 706 46.27 -29.25 32.59
CA GLN A 706 47.68 -29.08 33.07
C GLN A 706 48.26 -27.85 32.27
N GLU A 707 49.35 -27.12 32.57
CA GLU A 707 50.40 -27.07 33.61
C GLU A 707 51.14 -25.69 33.52
N THR A 708 52.02 -25.33 34.47
CA THR A 708 53.07 -24.24 34.38
C THR A 708 52.58 -22.77 34.27
N LYS A 709 53.30 -21.70 34.68
CA LYS A 709 54.49 -21.46 35.56
C LYS A 709 54.49 -19.95 36.01
N TYR A 710 55.16 -19.63 37.12
CA TYR A 710 55.81 -18.36 37.60
C TYR A 710 55.86 -17.14 36.62
N GLU A 711 55.92 -15.87 37.05
CA GLU A 711 56.68 -15.27 38.19
C GLU A 711 56.20 -13.82 38.49
N ASP A 712 56.41 -13.30 39.71
CA ASP A 712 56.52 -11.90 40.22
C ASP A 712 55.57 -10.75 39.75
N GLY A 713 55.31 -9.67 40.54
CA GLY A 713 55.69 -9.39 41.93
C GLY A 713 55.69 -7.87 42.27
N GLU A 714 55.04 -7.50 43.40
CA GLU A 714 55.14 -6.19 44.10
C GLU A 714 54.59 -4.92 43.36
N GLN A 715 54.26 -3.77 43.98
CA GLN A 715 54.60 -3.23 45.32
C GLN A 715 53.51 -2.27 45.91
N TYR A 716 53.62 -2.03 47.23
CA TYR A 716 52.95 -1.11 48.20
C TYR A 716 52.78 0.39 47.77
N GLU A 717 52.13 1.39 48.43
CA GLU A 717 51.28 1.66 49.65
C GLU A 717 50.59 3.05 49.42
N HIS A 718 49.35 3.41 49.84
CA HIS A 718 48.72 3.71 51.15
C HIS A 718 48.95 5.14 51.77
N ASN A 719 47.85 5.81 52.19
CA ASN A 719 47.69 7.09 52.95
C ASN A 719 48.06 8.44 52.29
N GLY A 720 47.43 9.60 52.63
CA GLY A 720 46.27 9.89 53.50
C GLY A 720 45.99 11.40 53.74
N ASP A 721 44.82 11.75 54.34
CA ASP A 721 44.45 13.02 55.04
C ASP A 721 44.41 14.40 54.27
N GLN A 722 43.67 15.48 54.64
CA GLN A 722 42.51 15.77 55.53
C GLN A 722 41.86 17.17 55.24
N TYR A 723 40.69 17.47 55.84
CA TYR A 723 39.96 18.78 55.97
C TYR A 723 39.27 19.40 54.71
N GLY A 724 38.15 20.15 54.78
CA GLY A 724 37.12 20.31 55.82
C GLY A 724 36.33 21.65 55.85
N TYR A 725 34.97 21.63 55.67
CA TYR A 725 33.96 22.68 56.05
C TYR A 725 33.98 24.08 55.34
N GLN A 726 32.91 24.90 55.18
CA GLN A 726 31.41 24.77 55.19
C GLN A 726 30.71 26.07 54.66
N SER A 727 29.41 25.99 54.29
CA SER A 727 28.34 27.05 54.24
C SER A 727 28.31 28.19 53.18
N GLY A 728 27.08 28.56 52.73
CA GLY A 728 26.70 29.78 51.96
C GLY A 728 25.83 30.74 52.83
N PRO A 729 24.72 31.39 52.37
CA PRO A 729 24.14 31.63 51.02
C PRO A 729 23.74 33.14 50.77
N GLY A 730 22.96 33.50 49.71
CA GLY A 730 22.29 34.84 49.66
C GLY A 730 21.67 35.40 48.35
N SER A 731 20.35 35.22 48.17
CA SER A 731 19.30 36.16 47.67
C SER A 731 19.45 37.23 46.54
N GLN A 732 18.35 37.34 45.75
CA GLN A 732 17.68 38.55 45.17
C GLN A 732 18.06 39.16 43.80
N SER A 733 17.19 38.88 42.81
CA SER A 733 16.45 39.78 41.90
C SER A 733 16.93 41.21 41.56
N ASP A 734 16.84 41.57 40.26
CA ASP A 734 15.91 42.63 39.80
C ASP A 734 15.50 42.45 38.31
N SER A 735 14.69 43.35 37.77
CA SER A 735 13.94 43.22 36.50
C SER A 735 13.97 44.49 35.64
N LYS A 736 13.80 44.36 34.31
CA LYS A 736 13.19 45.38 33.43
C LYS A 736 12.86 44.88 32.02
N SER A 737 12.15 45.70 31.25
CA SER A 737 11.38 45.30 30.06
C SER A 737 11.32 46.41 28.97
N ARG A 738 10.63 46.10 27.86
CA ARG A 738 10.38 46.91 26.63
C ARG A 738 11.52 46.88 25.59
N GLY A 739 11.23 46.97 24.29
CA GLY A 739 9.91 47.07 23.63
C GLY A 739 9.94 47.02 22.09
N ARG A 740 8.75 47.02 21.48
CA ARG A 740 8.50 46.97 20.02
C ARG A 740 8.99 48.23 19.26
N THR A 741 9.35 48.04 18.00
CA THR A 741 8.91 48.87 16.85
C THR A 741 8.72 48.01 15.60
N ASN A 742 8.11 48.57 14.55
CA ASN A 742 7.79 47.93 13.26
C ASN A 742 8.18 48.89 12.10
N HIS A 743 7.99 48.49 10.84
CA HIS A 743 8.38 49.14 9.55
C HIS A 743 9.80 48.78 9.05
N GLY A 744 10.07 48.63 7.74
CA GLY A 744 9.15 48.47 6.59
C GLY A 744 9.52 49.30 5.35
N PHE A 745 9.79 48.64 4.20
CA PHE A 745 10.26 49.20 2.91
C PHE A 745 11.68 49.84 2.99
N ASP A 746 12.51 49.92 1.95
CA ASP A 746 12.26 49.98 0.48
C ASP A 746 13.26 49.11 -0.37
N VAL A 747 13.54 49.51 -1.62
CA VAL A 747 14.14 48.76 -2.76
C VAL A 747 15.59 49.25 -3.08
N GLU A 748 16.20 48.77 -4.19
CA GLU A 748 17.49 49.18 -4.82
C GLU A 748 18.80 48.76 -4.10
N GLU A 749 19.94 48.50 -4.77
CA GLU A 749 20.19 47.96 -6.12
C GLU A 749 21.64 47.37 -6.21
N GLU A 750 21.92 46.66 -7.32
CA GLU A 750 23.17 46.23 -7.99
C GLU A 750 24.62 46.23 -7.40
N GLU A 751 25.45 45.40 -8.07
CA GLU A 751 26.89 45.51 -8.40
C GLU A 751 28.03 44.72 -7.69
N GLU A 752 28.86 44.12 -8.55
CA GLU A 752 30.26 43.64 -8.51
C GLU A 752 30.82 42.81 -7.33
N ASN A 753 30.92 41.47 -7.52
CA ASN A 753 32.09 40.82 -8.16
C ASN A 753 31.82 39.34 -8.52
#